data_AF-A0A2V8FTK1-F1
#
_entry.id   AF-A0A2V8FTK1-F1
#
_cell.length_a   1.000
_cell.length_b   1.000
_cell.length_c   1.000
_cell.angle_alpha   90.00
_cell.angle_beta   90.00
_cell.angle_gamma   90.00
#
_symmetry.space_group_name_H-M   'P 1'
#
loop_
_entity.id
_entity.type
_entity.pdbx_description
1 polymer ?
#
loop_
_entity_poly.entity_id
_entity_poly.type
_entity_poly.pdbx_seq_one_letter_code
_entity_poly.pdbx_strand_id
1 'polypeptide(L)'
;MLAVFAGARLRASAAQQSTGQAADISPEALAQIEALIQEKDSRSSTEQKIDSQLIYELKMRAGRPIATGVPTVETDVPYAPDGHAILDVKANVTDDLLARVRALGAEVLFSSRETSSLRVHLDVDRVEALAAMPEVAFVQPRQDAVTSRMTSPFGRAMTRDEWVQARAARRAFDRANLEALLRGTASRQDAAQPNAVFIPAGQGSRNSEGNLTHRAYDARGTFHVDGTGIKVGVLSDGVTNLAASQALGDLGPVTVLAGQTGSGDEGTAMLEIIHDLAPGAQLYFATALTSISSFAQNIRDLRTAGCDIIVDDVFYYVETPFQDGAPGPTQTNGGAVIQAVKDVTAAGALYFSSAGNSGNLNDGTAGVWEGDFVDGGPTAAPLVAGNRLHNFGGQNFNNLTLFNTAAPVSLYWSDPLGASGNDYDLFRLNATGTAVIGSSANIQNGTQDPIEQVNQNTASPRIVIVKKAAAAPRFLHLNANRGRFQLVTAGQTHGHSTVNSIGAYGVAATPAVGPFPNAFSAANVVETFSSDGPRRIFYNGNGNAMTPGNVSSTGGTVLTKPDITAADGVSVTGVGGFPSPFFGTSAAAPHAGAIAALLKSATPGITQAQVRAALAASAQDIETAGVDRDSGVGIIMAQGALVASGAVGTAFLSPGDITATENPGNGNGVVNAGEGARLAVQLKNLGVSSANAISATLTSSTPGIFITRPAASPYGNLASGGDGVNSVPFLFTVASDAPCPYFAKFSMNVTYSGGPSPATMDFQVQTGPGPYVILTTMDATAPPSSDGVAASTGVLGVRHFRDGIASVCGAPKATFPGTTNPGNHQYDNYAFSTCGESVASCATVLLEAVNSNLFSAAYRPSFNPADLSANYKADAGASSTVRTYGLDVPGGAQNFAVTVEDVPTTISNTLYRLTVSGTCIGSAACATPNHVPVAKAKDVTVSANSTCSANASIDDGSSDADGDLLTITQSPAGPYPLGTTAVLLTVTDAKGAASQATGTVTVVDDTAPAITCFAPIVVNVVPGTCQAPATFAATATDNCSGPLSATTSIPSGSLFDVGVTNVTATATDGAGNSSSCTSTVTVVDNEPPSVTGFSLSKTSLWPPTHSMVDVTVNYGGGDNCAGSACVLTVSSNEAQNGLGDGNTSPDWQVVDSHHVRLRAERAGNGSGRVYTLTLTCTDAAGNKTVQTGVVKVPHNQ
;
A
#
# COMPACT_ATOMS: atom_id res chain seq x y z
N MET A 1 25.01 21.90 12.56
CA MET A 1 25.72 23.10 13.05
C MET A 1 24.73 23.87 13.93
N LEU A 2 25.09 24.06 15.20
CA LEU A 2 24.25 24.51 16.31
C LEU A 2 23.75 25.97 16.16
N ALA A 3 22.54 26.19 16.68
CA ALA A 3 22.05 27.37 17.42
C ALA A 3 22.41 28.77 16.92
N VAL A 4 21.46 29.46 16.29
CA VAL A 4 21.01 30.85 16.59
C VAL A 4 19.65 31.02 15.91
N PHE A 5 18.58 31.25 16.68
CA PHE A 5 17.42 32.13 16.38
C PHE A 5 16.30 31.82 17.38
N ALA A 6 16.59 32.10 18.65
CA ALA A 6 15.58 32.35 19.66
C ALA A 6 15.53 33.87 19.88
N GLY A 7 14.34 34.46 19.82
CA GLY A 7 14.10 35.81 20.33
C GLY A 7 13.86 36.89 19.27
N ALA A 8 12.67 36.89 18.67
CA ALA A 8 12.01 38.13 18.28
C ALA A 8 10.62 38.15 18.95
N ARG A 9 10.61 38.47 20.24
CA ARG A 9 9.41 38.94 20.92
C ARG A 9 9.00 40.26 20.26
N LEU A 10 7.97 40.24 19.41
CA LEU A 10 7.21 41.44 19.10
C LEU A 10 6.42 41.80 20.36
N ARG A 11 7.07 42.60 21.23
CA ARG A 11 6.36 43.47 22.15
C ARG A 11 5.48 44.36 21.28
N ALA A 12 4.17 44.25 21.44
CA ALA A 12 3.23 45.31 21.08
C ALA A 12 3.57 46.54 21.94
N SER A 13 4.63 47.27 21.56
CA SER A 13 4.77 48.65 21.96
C SER A 13 3.86 49.44 21.04
N ALA A 14 2.83 50.05 21.62
CA ALA A 14 2.10 51.16 21.03
C ALA A 14 3.11 52.27 20.67
N ALA A 15 3.69 52.18 19.48
CA ALA A 15 4.44 53.25 18.87
C ALA A 15 3.41 54.12 18.15
N GLN A 16 2.98 55.14 18.87
CA GLN A 16 2.15 56.24 18.39
C GLN A 16 2.92 56.98 17.28
N GLN A 17 2.79 56.52 16.03
CA GLN A 17 3.23 57.27 14.86
C GLN A 17 2.25 58.42 14.65
N SER A 18 2.70 59.63 14.96
CA SER A 18 2.04 60.87 14.59
C SER A 18 2.10 61.05 13.07
N THR A 19 1.06 60.67 12.37
CA THR A 19 0.87 60.98 10.95
C THR A 19 -0.56 61.48 10.75
N GLY A 20 -0.68 62.76 10.36
CA GLY A 20 -1.87 63.45 9.79
C GLY A 20 -3.26 63.03 10.27
N GLN A 21 -3.96 63.92 10.97
CA GLN A 21 -5.42 63.81 11.21
C GLN A 21 -6.13 63.39 9.92
N ALA A 22 -6.68 62.18 9.89
CA ALA A 22 -7.64 61.80 8.88
C ALA A 22 -8.80 62.82 8.92
N ALA A 23 -9.28 63.26 7.76
CA ALA A 23 -10.38 64.22 7.68
C ALA A 23 -11.57 63.70 8.51
N ASP A 24 -12.05 64.50 9.45
CA ASP A 24 -13.15 64.20 10.36
C ASP A 24 -14.48 63.99 9.61
N ILE A 25 -15.53 63.55 10.30
CA ILE A 25 -16.90 63.47 9.74
C ILE A 25 -17.37 64.90 9.45
N SER A 26 -17.86 65.16 8.23
CA SER A 26 -18.22 66.52 7.84
C SER A 26 -19.50 67.00 8.56
N PRO A 27 -19.67 68.31 8.79
CA PRO A 27 -20.90 68.86 9.35
C PRO A 27 -22.15 68.47 8.55
N GLU A 28 -22.03 68.34 7.22
CA GLU A 28 -23.12 67.90 6.34
C GLU A 28 -23.52 66.44 6.60
N ALA A 29 -22.55 65.54 6.77
CA ALA A 29 -22.82 64.15 7.13
C ALA A 29 -23.45 64.04 8.52
N LEU A 30 -22.99 64.84 9.49
CA LEU A 30 -23.60 64.91 10.82
C LEU A 30 -25.06 65.42 10.75
N ALA A 31 -25.34 66.42 9.90
CA ALA A 31 -26.70 66.91 9.65
C ALA A 31 -27.62 65.82 9.09
N GLN A 32 -27.09 64.99 8.17
CA GLN A 32 -27.83 63.87 7.59
C GLN A 32 -28.09 62.77 8.63
N ILE A 33 -27.11 62.44 9.47
CA ILE A 33 -27.28 61.51 10.61
C ILE A 33 -28.40 62.01 11.52
N GLU A 34 -28.36 63.29 11.91
CA GLU A 34 -29.37 63.88 12.78
C GLU A 34 -30.75 63.90 12.13
N ALA A 35 -30.85 64.19 10.82
CA ALA A 35 -32.10 64.15 10.09
C ALA A 35 -32.71 62.73 10.03
N LEU A 36 -31.88 61.69 9.93
CA LEU A 36 -32.33 60.29 9.99
C LEU A 36 -32.78 59.87 11.40
N ILE A 37 -32.14 60.38 12.45
CA ILE A 37 -32.60 60.19 13.83
C ILE A 37 -33.97 60.85 14.05
N GLN A 38 -34.18 62.06 13.51
CA GLN A 38 -35.47 62.75 13.57
C GLN A 38 -36.55 62.04 12.75
N GLU A 39 -36.17 61.47 11.60
CA GLU A 39 -37.05 60.60 10.81
C GLU A 39 -37.53 59.42 11.65
N LYS A 40 -36.61 58.69 12.30
CA LYS A 40 -36.91 57.60 13.23
C LYS A 40 -37.88 58.03 14.33
N ASP A 41 -37.63 59.17 14.97
CA ASP A 41 -38.46 59.68 16.06
C ASP A 41 -39.87 60.12 15.61
N SER A 42 -40.06 60.37 14.31
CA SER A 42 -41.33 60.78 13.72
C SER A 42 -42.24 59.61 13.30
N ARG A 43 -41.73 58.38 13.31
CA ARG A 43 -42.45 57.18 12.83
C ARG A 43 -43.70 56.90 13.67
N SER A 44 -44.81 56.63 12.99
CA SER A 44 -46.08 56.20 13.58
C SER A 44 -45.95 54.85 14.29
N SER A 45 -46.88 54.49 15.18
CA SER A 45 -46.85 53.21 15.90
C SER A 45 -46.82 51.98 14.98
N THR A 46 -47.31 52.10 13.74
CA THR A 46 -47.21 51.03 12.73
C THR A 46 -45.82 50.99 12.11
N GLU A 47 -45.27 52.14 11.71
CA GLU A 47 -43.91 52.23 11.15
C GLU A 47 -42.84 51.79 12.16
N GLN A 48 -43.07 51.98 13.46
CA GLN A 48 -42.16 51.51 14.52
C GLN A 48 -42.07 49.96 14.59
N LYS A 49 -43.01 49.23 13.98
CA LYS A 49 -42.96 47.77 13.85
C LYS A 49 -42.24 47.30 12.58
N ILE A 50 -41.72 48.22 11.77
CA ILE A 50 -41.10 47.90 10.49
C ILE A 50 -39.62 48.24 10.59
N ASP A 51 -38.78 47.34 10.09
CA ASP A 51 -37.35 47.57 9.96
C ASP A 51 -37.07 48.81 9.10
N SER A 52 -36.11 49.63 9.53
CA SER A 52 -35.74 50.88 8.88
C SER A 52 -35.38 50.71 7.39
N GLN A 53 -34.81 49.57 6.99
CA GLN A 53 -34.48 49.28 5.59
C GLN A 53 -35.74 49.25 4.71
N LEU A 54 -36.83 48.66 5.21
CA LEU A 54 -38.11 48.61 4.51
C LEU A 54 -38.82 49.97 4.49
N ILE A 55 -38.70 50.76 5.57
CA ILE A 55 -39.22 52.14 5.61
C ILE A 55 -38.53 53.02 4.57
N TYR A 56 -37.20 52.93 4.47
CA TYR A 56 -36.44 53.69 3.48
C TYR A 56 -36.83 53.29 2.05
N GLU A 57 -36.99 52.01 1.80
CA GLU A 57 -37.43 51.47 0.52
C GLU A 57 -38.82 51.97 0.12
N LEU A 58 -39.79 51.93 1.04
CA LEU A 58 -41.13 52.48 0.84
C LEU A 58 -41.11 53.97 0.45
N LYS A 59 -40.30 54.78 1.14
CA LYS A 59 -40.18 56.21 0.84
C LYS A 59 -39.54 56.46 -0.53
N MET A 60 -38.46 55.74 -0.85
CA MET A 60 -37.76 55.87 -2.12
C MET A 60 -38.66 55.45 -3.30
N ARG A 61 -39.42 54.35 -3.17
CA ARG A 61 -40.40 53.90 -4.17
C ARG A 61 -41.53 54.92 -4.37
N ALA A 62 -41.95 55.59 -3.30
CA ALA A 62 -42.93 56.68 -3.37
C ALA A 62 -42.35 58.00 -3.93
N GLY A 63 -41.07 58.04 -4.32
CA GLY A 63 -40.40 59.24 -4.82
C GLY A 63 -40.19 60.33 -3.75
N ARG A 64 -40.23 59.95 -2.47
CA ARG A 64 -40.07 60.88 -1.34
C ARG A 64 -38.65 60.78 -0.78
N PRO A 65 -38.02 61.92 -0.40
CA PRO A 65 -36.75 61.86 0.31
C PRO A 65 -36.92 61.13 1.64
N ILE A 66 -35.89 60.40 2.08
CA ILE A 66 -35.93 59.65 3.34
C ILE A 66 -35.98 60.63 4.52
N ALA A 67 -35.07 61.60 4.51
CA ALA A 67 -34.96 62.68 5.49
C ALA A 67 -34.40 63.95 4.83
N THR A 68 -34.41 65.07 5.54
CA THR A 68 -33.84 66.32 5.04
C THR A 68 -32.35 66.15 4.71
N GLY A 69 -31.96 66.45 3.47
CA GLY A 69 -30.58 66.28 3.00
C GLY A 69 -30.19 64.84 2.67
N VAL A 70 -31.09 63.85 2.81
CA VAL A 70 -30.88 62.44 2.49
C VAL A 70 -31.95 61.98 1.50
N PRO A 71 -31.74 62.20 0.17
CA PRO A 71 -32.73 61.84 -0.84
C PRO A 71 -32.87 60.32 -1.01
N THR A 72 -31.77 59.57 -0.84
CA THR A 72 -31.70 58.12 -1.00
C THR A 72 -30.65 57.54 -0.06
N VAL A 73 -30.80 56.28 0.33
CA VAL A 73 -29.77 55.45 0.96
C VAL A 73 -29.77 54.08 0.28
N GLU A 74 -28.71 53.31 0.46
CA GLU A 74 -28.72 51.91 0.06
C GLU A 74 -29.37 51.06 1.16
N THR A 75 -30.17 50.08 0.73
CA THR A 75 -30.88 49.12 1.59
C THR A 75 -30.43 47.69 1.27
N ASP A 76 -30.66 46.74 2.17
CA ASP A 76 -30.40 45.31 2.01
C ASP A 76 -31.69 44.49 1.75
N VAL A 77 -32.78 45.15 1.34
CA VAL A 77 -34.07 44.47 1.10
C VAL A 77 -33.91 43.43 -0.02
N PRO A 78 -34.10 42.14 0.25
CA PRO A 78 -33.91 41.08 -0.74
C PRO A 78 -35.13 40.98 -1.63
N TYR A 79 -34.95 41.25 -2.91
CA TYR A 79 -35.98 41.08 -3.94
C TYR A 79 -35.85 39.74 -4.65
N ALA A 80 -36.96 39.03 -4.77
CA ALA A 80 -37.08 37.91 -5.69
C ALA A 80 -37.15 38.41 -7.15
N PRO A 81 -36.90 37.53 -8.15
CA PRO A 81 -36.95 37.91 -9.56
C PRO A 81 -38.29 38.49 -10.05
N ASP A 82 -39.39 38.23 -9.33
CA ASP A 82 -40.72 38.75 -9.61
C ASP A 82 -41.00 40.12 -8.95
N GLY A 83 -40.00 40.72 -8.31
CA GLY A 83 -40.04 42.06 -7.72
C GLY A 83 -40.64 42.14 -6.31
N HIS A 84 -41.07 41.02 -5.72
CA HIS A 84 -41.54 40.96 -4.33
C HIS A 84 -40.36 40.78 -3.36
N ALA A 85 -40.55 41.22 -2.11
CA ALA A 85 -39.55 41.05 -1.06
C ALA A 85 -39.84 39.79 -0.22
N ILE A 86 -38.77 39.13 0.24
CA ILE A 86 -38.89 38.06 1.22
C ILE A 86 -38.68 38.66 2.60
N LEU A 87 -39.65 38.46 3.49
CA LEU A 87 -39.74 39.12 4.79
C LEU A 87 -39.84 38.09 5.91
N ASP A 88 -39.13 38.34 7.01
CA ASP A 88 -39.37 37.65 8.26
C ASP A 88 -40.28 38.51 9.16
N VAL A 89 -41.33 37.89 9.67
CA VAL A 89 -42.38 38.56 10.43
C VAL A 89 -42.46 37.94 11.80
N LYS A 90 -42.29 38.76 12.82
CA LYS A 90 -42.59 38.39 14.19
C LYS A 90 -44.08 38.58 14.46
N ALA A 91 -44.78 37.49 14.72
CA ALA A 91 -46.21 37.57 15.00
C ALA A 91 -46.72 36.41 15.85
N ASN A 92 -47.81 36.66 16.59
CA ASN A 92 -48.57 35.57 17.20
C ASN A 92 -49.33 34.79 16.11
N VAL A 93 -48.75 33.67 15.67
CA VAL A 93 -49.25 32.92 14.51
C VAL A 93 -50.54 32.17 14.82
N THR A 94 -51.63 32.59 14.18
CA THR A 94 -52.95 31.93 14.22
C THR A 94 -53.45 31.63 12.81
N ASP A 95 -54.42 30.73 12.68
CA ASP A 95 -55.01 30.40 11.36
C ASP A 95 -55.70 31.61 10.71
N ASP A 96 -56.29 32.49 11.53
CA ASP A 96 -56.88 33.75 11.08
C ASP A 96 -55.83 34.74 10.57
N LEU A 97 -54.70 34.88 11.28
CA LEU A 97 -53.58 35.69 10.80
C LEU A 97 -53.07 35.17 9.45
N LEU A 98 -52.86 33.86 9.31
CA LEU A 98 -52.41 33.26 8.05
C LEU A 98 -53.39 33.52 6.90
N ALA A 99 -54.70 33.48 7.17
CA ALA A 99 -55.72 33.82 6.17
C ALA A 99 -55.65 35.30 5.75
N ARG A 100 -55.50 36.22 6.72
CA ARG A 100 -55.36 37.66 6.44
C ARG A 100 -54.06 38.01 5.70
N VAL A 101 -52.95 37.37 6.05
CA VAL A 101 -51.66 37.51 5.36
C VAL A 101 -51.78 37.08 3.90
N ARG A 102 -52.43 35.95 3.61
CA ARG A 102 -52.69 35.51 2.22
C ARG A 102 -53.63 36.47 1.48
N ALA A 103 -54.63 37.03 2.18
CA ALA A 103 -55.55 38.01 1.58
C ALA A 103 -54.86 39.34 1.22
N LEU A 104 -53.71 39.67 1.84
CA LEU A 104 -52.85 40.78 1.41
C LEU A 104 -52.04 40.50 0.14
N GLY A 105 -52.13 39.27 -0.41
CA GLY A 105 -51.34 38.84 -1.55
C GLY A 105 -49.98 38.23 -1.18
N ALA A 106 -49.74 37.94 0.10
CA ALA A 106 -48.51 37.28 0.52
C ALA A 106 -48.55 35.77 0.28
N GLU A 107 -47.45 35.19 -0.20
CA GLU A 107 -47.19 33.76 -0.12
C GLU A 107 -46.49 33.45 1.21
N VAL A 108 -46.99 32.45 1.95
CA VAL A 108 -46.40 32.02 3.24
C VAL A 108 -45.40 30.89 2.96
N LEU A 109 -44.11 31.19 3.11
CA LEU A 109 -43.01 30.26 2.85
C LEU A 109 -42.68 29.39 4.07
N PHE A 110 -42.83 29.94 5.28
CA PHE A 110 -42.64 29.22 6.54
C PHE A 110 -43.52 29.84 7.64
N SER A 111 -43.98 29.02 8.58
CA SER A 111 -44.72 29.49 9.75
C SER A 111 -44.47 28.61 10.95
N SER A 112 -44.24 29.22 12.12
CA SER A 112 -44.10 28.52 13.39
C SER A 112 -44.83 29.26 14.50
N ARG A 113 -45.73 28.52 15.17
CA ARG A 113 -46.44 29.02 16.36
C ARG A 113 -45.50 29.08 17.57
N GLU A 114 -44.60 28.10 17.71
CA GLU A 114 -43.65 28.00 18.82
C GLU A 114 -42.68 29.17 18.85
N THR A 115 -42.11 29.53 17.69
CA THR A 115 -41.15 30.65 17.58
C THR A 115 -41.82 31.97 17.21
N SER A 116 -43.16 31.99 17.14
CA SER A 116 -43.96 33.17 16.78
C SER A 116 -43.43 33.87 15.52
N SER A 117 -43.12 33.11 14.48
CA SER A 117 -42.46 33.61 13.27
C SER A 117 -43.14 33.14 11.98
N LEU A 118 -43.15 34.02 10.99
CA LEU A 118 -43.57 33.75 9.62
C LEU A 118 -42.47 34.20 8.67
N ARG A 119 -42.23 33.45 7.60
CA ARG A 119 -41.49 33.92 6.42
C ARG A 119 -42.48 34.07 5.28
N VAL A 120 -42.55 35.26 4.71
CA VAL A 120 -43.52 35.59 3.66
C VAL A 120 -42.85 36.23 2.47
N HIS A 121 -43.43 36.01 1.31
CA HIS A 121 -43.07 36.66 0.06
C HIS A 121 -44.18 37.67 -0.28
N LEU A 122 -43.85 38.97 -0.25
CA LEU A 122 -44.84 40.06 -0.28
C LEU A 122 -44.29 41.30 -0.99
N ASP A 123 -45.18 42.03 -1.67
CA ASP A 123 -44.85 43.33 -2.27
C ASP A 123 -44.54 44.35 -1.16
N VAL A 124 -43.41 45.06 -1.30
CA VAL A 124 -42.97 46.06 -0.32
C VAL A 124 -44.05 47.11 -0.05
N ASP A 125 -44.85 47.48 -1.05
CA ASP A 125 -45.93 48.47 -0.90
C ASP A 125 -47.06 48.00 0.06
N ARG A 126 -47.07 46.73 0.46
CA ARG A 126 -48.03 46.13 1.40
C ARG A 126 -47.48 45.94 2.81
N VAL A 127 -46.21 46.25 3.07
CA VAL A 127 -45.55 46.04 4.36
C VAL A 127 -46.23 46.80 5.50
N GLU A 128 -46.66 48.04 5.27
CA GLU A 128 -47.40 48.81 6.30
C GLU A 128 -48.75 48.17 6.66
N ALA A 129 -49.46 47.61 5.68
CA ALA A 129 -50.72 46.91 5.92
C ALA A 129 -50.51 45.61 6.72
N LEU A 130 -49.39 44.92 6.48
CA LEU A 130 -48.99 43.76 7.27
C LEU A 130 -48.64 44.16 8.70
N ALA A 131 -47.81 45.19 8.90
CA ALA A 131 -47.40 45.68 10.21
C ALA A 131 -48.56 46.25 11.04
N ALA A 132 -49.60 46.78 10.39
CA ALA A 132 -50.80 47.29 11.04
C ALA A 132 -51.64 46.18 11.71
N MET A 133 -51.41 44.91 11.39
CA MET A 133 -52.12 43.81 12.04
C MET A 133 -51.77 43.73 13.55
N PRO A 134 -52.77 43.58 14.45
CA PRO A 134 -52.52 43.54 15.89
C PRO A 134 -51.58 42.42 16.34
N GLU A 135 -51.60 41.28 15.64
CA GLU A 135 -50.77 40.11 15.94
C GLU A 135 -49.30 40.28 15.54
N VAL A 136 -49.02 41.21 14.61
CA VAL A 136 -47.67 41.47 14.10
C VAL A 136 -46.94 42.41 15.05
N ALA A 137 -45.81 41.94 15.55
CA ALA A 137 -44.93 42.68 16.44
C ALA A 137 -43.78 43.36 15.68
N PHE A 138 -43.24 42.71 14.64
CA PHE A 138 -42.15 43.26 13.84
C PHE A 138 -42.12 42.67 12.43
N VAL A 139 -41.75 43.47 11.44
CA VAL A 139 -41.55 43.06 10.03
C VAL A 139 -40.16 43.52 9.59
N GLN A 140 -39.36 42.61 9.07
CA GLN A 140 -37.99 42.88 8.64
C GLN A 140 -37.66 42.15 7.33
N PRO A 141 -36.61 42.58 6.60
CA PRO A 141 -36.00 41.78 5.55
C PRO A 141 -35.70 40.36 6.05
N ARG A 142 -35.70 39.38 5.14
CA ARG A 142 -35.34 38.01 5.52
C ARG A 142 -33.99 37.99 6.23
N GLN A 143 -33.90 37.25 7.31
CA GLN A 143 -32.64 37.02 7.98
C GLN A 143 -31.84 36.02 7.15
N ASP A 144 -30.69 36.48 6.69
CA ASP A 144 -29.75 35.69 5.91
C ASP A 144 -28.81 34.90 6.81
N ALA A 145 -28.32 33.81 6.24
CA ALA A 145 -27.30 32.95 6.81
C ALA A 145 -26.20 32.71 5.80
N VAL A 146 -25.07 32.23 6.28
CA VAL A 146 -23.92 31.87 5.45
C VAL A 146 -23.42 30.49 5.86
N THR A 147 -23.11 29.66 4.88
CA THR A 147 -22.37 28.43 5.10
C THR A 147 -20.89 28.72 5.25
N SER A 148 -20.19 27.98 6.09
CA SER A 148 -18.77 28.14 6.40
C SER A 148 -17.83 27.50 5.35
N ARG A 149 -18.22 27.46 4.07
CA ARG A 149 -17.32 27.13 2.96
C ARG A 149 -16.41 28.27 2.56
N MET A 150 -15.27 27.89 2.00
CA MET A 150 -14.37 28.72 1.22
C MET A 150 -14.22 28.15 -0.19
N THR A 151 -14.19 29.02 -1.20
CA THR A 151 -13.95 28.62 -2.60
C THR A 151 -12.47 28.35 -2.89
N SER A 152 -11.57 28.75 -1.98
CA SER A 152 -10.14 28.49 -2.04
C SER A 152 -9.52 28.64 -0.64
N PRO A 153 -8.34 28.05 -0.38
CA PRO A 153 -7.65 28.20 0.92
C PRO A 153 -7.28 29.67 1.20
N PHE A 154 -7.26 30.51 0.17
CA PHE A 154 -6.82 31.89 0.26
C PHE A 154 -7.92 32.90 0.36
N GLY A 155 -9.21 32.54 0.48
CA GLY A 155 -10.39 33.35 0.09
C GLY A 155 -10.50 34.83 0.53
N ARG A 156 -9.51 35.65 0.16
CA ARG A 156 -9.32 37.08 0.34
C ARG A 156 -8.48 37.62 -0.84
N ALA A 157 -8.66 38.89 -1.16
CA ALA A 157 -7.64 39.64 -1.88
C ALA A 157 -6.50 39.96 -0.90
N MET A 158 -5.33 39.34 -1.10
CA MET A 158 -4.10 39.69 -0.40
C MET A 158 -3.45 40.92 -1.06
N THR A 159 -2.77 41.78 -0.29
CA THR A 159 -1.86 42.77 -0.90
C THR A 159 -0.78 42.05 -1.70
N ARG A 160 -0.19 42.70 -2.71
CA ARG A 160 0.85 42.06 -3.53
C ARG A 160 2.00 41.50 -2.68
N ASP A 161 2.36 42.14 -1.58
CA ASP A 161 3.44 41.70 -0.71
C ASP A 161 3.03 40.57 0.24
N GLU A 162 1.81 40.58 0.79
CA GLU A 162 1.25 39.44 1.52
C GLU A 162 1.04 38.25 0.59
N TRP A 163 0.62 38.49 -0.65
CA TRP A 163 0.54 37.48 -1.69
C TRP A 163 1.93 36.97 -2.04
N VAL A 164 2.96 37.83 -2.14
CA VAL A 164 4.35 37.41 -2.39
C VAL A 164 4.92 36.65 -1.20
N GLN A 165 4.64 37.03 0.05
CA GLN A 165 5.13 36.35 1.25
C GLN A 165 4.36 35.06 1.54
N ALA A 166 3.03 35.04 1.43
CA ALA A 166 2.23 33.83 1.50
C ALA A 166 2.56 32.90 0.32
N ARG A 167 2.81 33.43 -0.88
CA ARG A 167 3.35 32.67 -2.01
C ARG A 167 4.80 32.28 -1.81
N ALA A 168 5.62 33.01 -1.05
CA ALA A 168 7.00 32.64 -0.77
C ALA A 168 7.08 31.58 0.33
N ALA A 169 6.25 31.68 1.36
CA ALA A 169 6.02 30.69 2.41
C ALA A 169 5.37 29.45 1.82
N ARG A 170 4.38 29.59 0.93
CA ARG A 170 3.80 28.49 0.15
C ARG A 170 4.77 27.97 -0.92
N ARG A 171 5.58 28.78 -1.59
CA ARG A 171 6.68 28.30 -2.48
C ARG A 171 7.88 27.80 -1.68
N ALA A 172 7.92 27.94 -0.37
CA ALA A 172 8.94 27.36 0.51
C ALA A 172 8.37 26.11 1.18
N PHE A 173 7.07 26.06 1.43
CA PHE A 173 6.30 24.94 1.96
C PHE A 173 5.95 23.95 0.86
N ASP A 174 5.37 24.35 -0.27
CA ASP A 174 5.28 23.55 -1.50
C ASP A 174 6.66 23.21 -2.03
N ARG A 175 7.69 24.03 -1.84
CA ARG A 175 9.06 23.61 -2.20
C ARG A 175 9.68 22.72 -1.16
N ALA A 176 9.37 22.81 0.13
CA ALA A 176 9.84 21.87 1.16
C ALA A 176 9.06 20.57 1.12
N ASN A 177 7.76 20.61 0.81
CA ASN A 177 6.85 19.49 0.57
C ASN A 177 7.14 18.89 -0.78
N LEU A 178 7.35 19.65 -1.84
CA LEU A 178 7.82 19.12 -3.11
C LEU A 178 9.29 18.70 -2.97
N GLU A 179 10.17 19.32 -2.19
CA GLU A 179 11.52 18.79 -1.91
C GLU A 179 11.50 17.64 -0.89
N ALA A 180 10.42 17.38 -0.16
CA ALA A 180 10.26 16.21 0.72
C ALA A 180 9.53 15.07 -0.01
N LEU A 181 8.60 15.40 -0.90
CA LEU A 181 7.94 14.52 -1.86
C LEU A 181 8.91 14.15 -2.98
N LEU A 182 9.78 15.09 -3.42
CA LEU A 182 10.90 14.95 -4.35
C LEU A 182 12.22 14.60 -3.69
N ARG A 183 12.49 14.75 -2.38
CA ARG A 183 13.58 13.95 -1.76
C ARG A 183 13.08 12.56 -1.42
N GLY A 184 11.78 12.43 -1.21
CA GLY A 184 11.06 11.18 -1.24
C GLY A 184 11.10 10.53 -2.62
N THR A 185 11.07 11.25 -3.75
CA THR A 185 11.02 10.71 -5.13
C THR A 185 12.23 10.99 -6.05
N ALA A 186 13.17 11.85 -5.68
CA ALA A 186 14.43 12.12 -6.41
C ALA A 186 15.64 11.53 -5.69
N SER A 187 15.49 10.93 -4.50
CA SER A 187 16.30 9.76 -4.15
C SER A 187 15.83 8.50 -4.89
N ARG A 188 14.65 8.51 -5.52
CA ARG A 188 14.09 7.39 -6.30
C ARG A 188 14.52 7.39 -7.76
N GLN A 189 15.79 7.66 -8.03
CA GLN A 189 16.45 6.89 -9.08
C GLN A 189 16.88 5.50 -8.57
N ASP A 190 16.80 5.27 -7.25
CA ASP A 190 16.82 3.94 -6.64
C ASP A 190 15.53 3.69 -5.84
N ALA A 191 14.74 2.71 -6.29
CA ALA A 191 13.73 1.92 -5.57
C ALA A 191 12.53 2.59 -4.83
N ALA A 192 11.37 1.95 -5.03
CA ALA A 192 10.21 1.85 -4.12
C ALA A 192 9.38 3.11 -3.80
N GLN A 193 8.20 3.20 -4.45
CA GLN A 193 6.86 3.41 -3.83
C GLN A 193 5.80 3.71 -4.93
N PRO A 194 5.14 2.69 -5.51
CA PRO A 194 3.89 2.85 -6.26
C PRO A 194 2.63 2.35 -5.52
N ASN A 195 2.72 1.94 -4.24
CA ASN A 195 1.86 0.87 -3.72
C ASN A 195 0.73 1.26 -2.76
N ALA A 196 0.40 2.54 -2.61
CA ALA A 196 -0.97 2.88 -2.23
C ALA A 196 -1.76 3.01 -3.54
N VAL A 197 -2.81 2.20 -3.72
CA VAL A 197 -3.83 2.51 -4.73
C VAL A 197 -4.34 3.91 -4.39
N PHE A 198 -3.84 4.89 -5.12
CA PHE A 198 -4.34 6.26 -5.06
C PHE A 198 -5.68 6.22 -5.78
N ILE A 199 -6.72 5.77 -5.07
CA ILE A 199 -8.09 6.04 -5.49
C ILE A 199 -8.17 7.56 -5.49
N PRO A 200 -8.44 8.22 -6.63
CA PRO A 200 -8.61 9.66 -6.67
C PRO A 200 -9.54 10.06 -5.53
N ALA A 201 -9.08 10.95 -4.67
CA ALA A 201 -9.83 11.34 -3.51
C ALA A 201 -11.19 11.90 -3.97
N GLY A 202 -12.30 11.36 -3.44
CA GLY A 202 -13.67 11.65 -3.89
C GLY A 202 -14.38 10.56 -4.72
N GLN A 203 -13.92 9.30 -4.78
CA GLN A 203 -14.73 8.17 -5.29
C GLN A 203 -14.50 6.87 -4.49
N GLY A 204 -15.36 6.57 -3.53
CA GLY A 204 -15.31 5.35 -2.71
C GLY A 204 -14.09 5.24 -1.80
N SER A 205 -13.41 6.36 -1.49
CA SER A 205 -12.06 6.32 -0.88
C SER A 205 -12.08 6.66 0.60
N ARG A 206 -12.01 5.64 1.45
CA ARG A 206 -11.75 5.77 2.90
C ARG A 206 -10.33 6.29 3.25
N ASN A 207 -9.63 6.92 2.30
CA ASN A 207 -8.25 7.40 2.39
C ASN A 207 -8.14 8.92 2.10
N SER A 208 -9.22 9.68 2.31
CA SER A 208 -9.21 11.14 2.17
C SER A 208 -8.19 11.82 3.09
N GLU A 209 -7.84 13.05 2.76
CA GLU A 209 -6.76 13.79 3.42
C GLU A 209 -7.02 13.92 4.92
N GLY A 210 -8.25 14.25 5.30
CA GLY A 210 -8.66 14.33 6.70
C GLY A 210 -8.62 12.99 7.43
N ASN A 211 -8.91 11.89 6.75
CA ASN A 211 -8.89 10.56 7.36
C ASN A 211 -7.47 10.11 7.76
N LEU A 212 -6.47 10.36 6.90
CA LEU A 212 -5.08 10.01 7.22
C LEU A 212 -4.43 11.03 8.17
N THR A 213 -4.68 12.33 7.95
CA THR A 213 -4.06 13.39 8.75
C THR A 213 -4.55 13.37 10.20
N HIS A 214 -5.82 13.02 10.46
CA HIS A 214 -6.36 12.79 11.81
C HIS A 214 -6.05 11.41 12.40
N ARG A 215 -5.36 10.52 11.66
CA ARG A 215 -5.15 9.11 12.01
C ARG A 215 -6.45 8.34 12.29
N ALA A 216 -7.52 8.67 11.56
CA ALA A 216 -8.79 7.95 11.69
C ALA A 216 -8.68 6.52 11.13
N TYR A 217 -7.92 6.32 10.05
CA TYR A 217 -7.58 4.99 9.54
C TYR A 217 -6.91 4.12 10.62
N ASP A 218 -5.86 4.65 11.26
CA ASP A 218 -5.14 3.99 12.34
C ASP A 218 -6.09 3.65 13.50
N ALA A 219 -6.96 4.61 13.88
CA ALA A 219 -7.93 4.42 14.95
C ALA A 219 -8.92 3.28 14.65
N ARG A 220 -9.51 3.25 13.46
CA ARG A 220 -10.45 2.18 13.08
C ARG A 220 -9.79 0.81 13.11
N GLY A 221 -8.58 0.70 12.54
CA GLY A 221 -7.83 -0.55 12.53
C GLY A 221 -7.39 -1.01 13.93
N THR A 222 -6.98 -0.08 14.78
CA THR A 222 -6.48 -0.33 16.15
C THR A 222 -7.57 -0.73 17.14
N PHE A 223 -8.74 -0.09 17.05
CA PHE A 223 -9.82 -0.25 18.03
C PHE A 223 -11.02 -1.04 17.49
N HIS A 224 -10.98 -1.42 16.21
CA HIS A 224 -12.03 -2.18 15.51
C HIS A 224 -13.39 -1.49 15.57
N VAL A 225 -13.37 -0.18 15.32
CA VAL A 225 -14.55 0.66 15.28
C VAL A 225 -14.66 1.37 13.95
N ASP A 226 -15.88 1.73 13.59
CA ASP A 226 -16.19 2.46 12.37
C ASP A 226 -17.36 3.43 12.53
N GLY A 227 -17.84 3.66 13.76
CA GLY A 227 -19.04 4.48 14.01
C GLY A 227 -20.34 3.68 14.07
N THR A 228 -20.31 2.36 13.88
CA THR A 228 -21.50 1.50 14.00
C THR A 228 -22.27 1.76 15.29
N GLY A 229 -23.60 1.93 15.15
CA GLY A 229 -24.51 2.19 16.26
C GLY A 229 -24.64 3.67 16.64
N ILE A 230 -23.89 4.57 16.00
CA ILE A 230 -23.99 6.02 16.22
C ILE A 230 -24.76 6.67 15.07
N LYS A 231 -25.70 7.57 15.41
CA LYS A 231 -26.41 8.40 14.43
C LYS A 231 -25.82 9.81 14.39
N VAL A 232 -25.45 10.28 13.20
CA VAL A 232 -24.90 11.62 12.99
C VAL A 232 -25.84 12.42 12.09
N GLY A 233 -26.33 13.56 12.57
CA GLY A 233 -27.16 14.50 11.81
C GLY A 233 -26.35 15.68 11.30
N VAL A 234 -26.52 16.03 10.03
CA VAL A 234 -25.85 17.16 9.37
C VAL A 234 -26.86 18.24 9.00
N LEU A 235 -26.50 19.50 9.26
CA LEU A 235 -27.26 20.70 8.91
C LEU A 235 -26.41 21.62 8.02
N SER A 236 -26.84 21.83 6.78
CA SER A 236 -26.13 22.69 5.81
C SER A 236 -27.10 23.27 4.75
N ASP A 237 -26.60 23.71 3.58
CA ASP A 237 -27.41 24.30 2.51
C ASP A 237 -28.39 23.29 1.88
N GLY A 238 -27.90 22.13 1.44
CA GLY A 238 -28.71 21.11 0.81
C GLY A 238 -27.94 19.85 0.42
N VAL A 239 -28.70 18.91 -0.15
CA VAL A 239 -28.23 17.61 -0.65
C VAL A 239 -28.80 17.30 -2.03
N THR A 240 -28.82 18.29 -2.93
CA THR A 240 -29.48 18.22 -4.25
C THR A 240 -29.03 17.02 -5.08
N ASN A 241 -27.73 16.73 -5.09
CA ASN A 241 -27.11 15.67 -5.89
C ASN A 241 -26.63 14.47 -5.03
N LEU A 242 -27.25 14.24 -3.87
CA LEU A 242 -26.96 13.12 -2.97
C LEU A 242 -26.90 11.76 -3.68
N ALA A 243 -27.88 11.47 -4.53
CA ALA A 243 -27.95 10.20 -5.25
C ALA A 243 -26.77 9.99 -6.20
N ALA A 244 -26.18 11.07 -6.73
CA ALA A 244 -25.00 10.99 -7.58
C ALA A 244 -23.76 10.61 -6.76
N SER A 245 -23.59 11.19 -5.57
CA SER A 245 -22.50 10.82 -4.64
C SER A 245 -22.62 9.36 -4.20
N GLN A 246 -23.83 8.92 -3.86
CA GLN A 246 -24.10 7.52 -3.49
C GLN A 246 -23.83 6.54 -4.64
N ALA A 247 -24.17 6.91 -5.88
CA ALA A 247 -23.92 6.09 -7.06
C ALA A 247 -22.41 5.92 -7.36
N LEU A 248 -21.57 6.88 -6.95
CA LEU A 248 -20.11 6.79 -7.03
C LEU A 248 -19.50 5.89 -5.94
N GLY A 249 -20.30 5.47 -4.95
CA GLY A 249 -19.86 4.62 -3.84
C GLY A 249 -19.09 5.36 -2.74
N ASP A 250 -18.97 6.69 -2.83
CA ASP A 250 -18.27 7.53 -1.84
C ASP A 250 -19.11 7.79 -0.58
N LEU A 251 -20.44 7.74 -0.73
CA LEU A 251 -21.39 7.97 0.36
C LEU A 251 -22.39 6.83 0.48
N GLY A 252 -22.58 6.32 1.71
CA GLY A 252 -23.60 5.34 2.03
C GLY A 252 -25.03 5.92 2.10
N PRO A 253 -26.00 5.13 2.58
CA PRO A 253 -27.37 5.60 2.79
C PRO A 253 -27.45 6.79 3.75
N VAL A 254 -28.22 7.82 3.37
CA VAL A 254 -28.50 9.01 4.18
C VAL A 254 -30.00 9.17 4.36
N THR A 255 -30.44 9.44 5.59
CA THR A 255 -31.84 9.73 5.90
C THR A 255 -32.08 11.24 5.92
N VAL A 256 -32.71 11.77 4.88
CA VAL A 256 -33.11 13.19 4.83
C VAL A 256 -34.45 13.36 5.56
N LEU A 257 -34.52 14.28 6.53
CA LEU A 257 -35.78 14.59 7.21
C LEU A 257 -36.82 15.12 6.20
N ALA A 258 -38.09 14.76 6.40
CA ALA A 258 -39.14 15.05 5.43
C ALA A 258 -39.26 16.57 5.16
N GLY A 259 -39.17 16.95 3.87
CA GLY A 259 -39.20 18.35 3.44
C GLY A 259 -37.93 19.15 3.69
N GLN A 260 -36.87 18.53 4.20
CA GLN A 260 -35.62 19.21 4.62
C GLN A 260 -34.44 18.96 3.68
N THR A 261 -34.69 18.72 2.39
CA THR A 261 -33.63 18.47 1.38
C THR A 261 -32.73 19.67 1.14
N GLY A 262 -33.26 20.89 1.30
CA GLY A 262 -32.52 22.12 0.98
C GLY A 262 -32.16 22.24 -0.50
N SER A 263 -31.18 23.10 -0.78
CA SER A 263 -30.63 23.32 -2.12
C SER A 263 -29.12 23.57 -2.06
N GLY A 264 -28.35 22.88 -2.88
CA GLY A 264 -26.89 22.89 -2.83
C GLY A 264 -26.36 21.49 -2.53
N ASP A 265 -25.05 21.36 -2.39
CA ASP A 265 -24.37 20.08 -2.16
C ASP A 265 -23.26 20.19 -1.09
N GLU A 266 -23.23 21.29 -0.32
CA GLU A 266 -22.29 21.40 0.80
C GLU A 266 -22.64 20.38 1.88
N GLY A 267 -23.93 20.15 2.12
CA GLY A 267 -24.42 19.07 2.98
C GLY A 267 -23.96 17.68 2.50
N THR A 268 -23.99 17.43 1.19
CA THR A 268 -23.49 16.19 0.59
C THR A 268 -21.99 16.01 0.87
N ALA A 269 -21.19 17.06 0.68
CA ALA A 269 -19.75 17.05 0.95
C ALA A 269 -19.42 16.84 2.44
N MET A 270 -20.18 17.44 3.36
CA MET A 270 -20.02 17.20 4.81
C MET A 270 -20.33 15.74 5.20
N LEU A 271 -21.36 15.15 4.57
CA LEU A 271 -21.75 13.76 4.80
C LEU A 271 -20.67 12.78 4.30
N GLU A 272 -20.03 13.07 3.17
CA GLU A 272 -18.87 12.33 2.65
C GLU A 272 -17.71 12.32 3.66
N ILE A 273 -17.34 13.49 4.21
CA ILE A 273 -16.30 13.60 5.24
C ILE A 273 -16.60 12.69 6.44
N ILE A 274 -17.84 12.69 6.94
CA ILE A 274 -18.21 11.85 8.07
C ILE A 274 -18.13 10.37 7.69
N HIS A 275 -18.59 10.01 6.50
CA HIS A 275 -18.57 8.64 6.01
C HIS A 275 -17.14 8.11 5.83
N ASP A 276 -16.19 8.94 5.39
CA ASP A 276 -14.79 8.54 5.25
C ASP A 276 -14.15 8.14 6.57
N LEU A 277 -14.40 8.94 7.62
CA LEU A 277 -13.82 8.73 8.94
C LEU A 277 -14.59 7.68 9.74
N ALA A 278 -15.92 7.67 9.67
CA ALA A 278 -16.83 6.82 10.43
C ALA A 278 -17.89 6.14 9.51
N PRO A 279 -17.47 5.20 8.63
CA PRO A 279 -18.34 4.63 7.59
C PRO A 279 -19.51 3.78 8.11
N GLY A 280 -19.44 3.31 9.36
CA GLY A 280 -20.52 2.58 10.02
C GLY A 280 -21.58 3.48 10.66
N ALA A 281 -21.34 4.79 10.73
CA ALA A 281 -22.30 5.74 11.30
C ALA A 281 -23.55 5.87 10.41
N GLN A 282 -24.72 5.99 11.04
CA GLN A 282 -25.97 6.25 10.32
C GLN A 282 -26.12 7.75 10.11
N LEU A 283 -26.21 8.17 8.86
CA LEU A 283 -26.19 9.58 8.48
C LEU A 283 -27.60 10.13 8.27
N TYR A 284 -27.84 11.32 8.80
CA TYR A 284 -29.09 12.07 8.68
C TYR A 284 -28.81 13.48 8.18
N PHE A 285 -29.77 14.07 7.48
CA PHE A 285 -29.65 15.43 6.97
C PHE A 285 -30.93 16.24 7.16
N ALA A 286 -30.77 17.52 7.44
CA ALA A 286 -31.80 18.53 7.31
C ALA A 286 -31.18 19.87 6.87
N THR A 287 -31.86 20.66 6.05
CA THR A 287 -31.36 21.99 5.67
C THR A 287 -31.40 22.97 6.86
N ALA A 288 -30.44 23.89 6.90
CA ALA A 288 -30.40 24.99 7.86
C ALA A 288 -30.90 26.33 7.29
N LEU A 289 -31.16 26.43 5.98
CA LEU A 289 -31.32 27.75 5.31
C LEU A 289 -32.76 28.26 5.19
N THR A 290 -33.77 27.47 5.56
CA THR A 290 -35.18 27.87 5.42
C THR A 290 -35.53 29.12 6.24
N SER A 291 -35.08 29.19 7.50
CA SER A 291 -35.13 30.35 8.40
C SER A 291 -34.40 30.00 9.70
N ILE A 292 -33.99 30.99 10.50
CA ILE A 292 -33.35 30.72 11.80
C ILE A 292 -34.25 29.88 12.72
N SER A 293 -35.57 30.05 12.62
CA SER A 293 -36.55 29.29 13.39
C SER A 293 -36.65 27.84 12.91
N SER A 294 -36.62 27.62 11.58
CA SER A 294 -36.57 26.28 11.00
C SER A 294 -35.26 25.58 11.32
N PHE A 295 -34.13 26.29 11.34
CA PHE A 295 -32.83 25.75 11.72
C PHE A 295 -32.85 25.25 13.17
N ALA A 296 -33.32 26.08 14.10
CA ALA A 296 -33.49 25.70 15.51
C ALA A 296 -34.41 24.48 15.67
N GLN A 297 -35.49 24.39 14.88
CA GLN A 297 -36.38 23.22 14.88
C GLN A 297 -35.70 21.96 14.34
N ASN A 298 -35.00 22.07 13.21
CA ASN A 298 -34.32 20.93 12.58
C ASN A 298 -33.21 20.35 13.47
N ILE A 299 -32.55 21.16 14.29
CA ILE A 299 -31.63 20.68 15.35
C ILE A 299 -32.37 19.74 16.32
N ARG A 300 -33.55 20.14 16.80
CA ARG A 300 -34.38 19.32 17.72
C ARG A 300 -34.94 18.08 17.03
N ASP A 301 -35.32 18.21 15.76
CA ASP A 301 -35.90 17.10 14.99
C ASP A 301 -34.85 16.03 14.70
N LEU A 302 -33.60 16.41 14.41
CA LEU A 302 -32.49 15.46 14.31
C LEU A 302 -32.25 14.74 15.65
N ARG A 303 -32.30 15.46 16.77
CA ARG A 303 -32.23 14.81 18.09
C ARG A 303 -33.40 13.84 18.31
N THR A 304 -34.61 14.23 17.90
CA THR A 304 -35.82 13.40 18.00
C THR A 304 -35.73 12.16 17.10
N ALA A 305 -35.08 12.25 15.95
CA ALA A 305 -34.74 11.11 15.08
C ALA A 305 -33.68 10.17 15.69
N GLY A 306 -33.09 10.58 16.83
CA GLY A 306 -32.12 9.81 17.60
C GLY A 306 -30.67 10.14 17.31
N CYS A 307 -30.36 11.24 16.61
CA CYS A 307 -28.98 11.64 16.37
C CYS A 307 -28.23 11.84 17.71
N ASP A 308 -27.11 11.13 17.85
CA ASP A 308 -26.19 11.19 18.97
C ASP A 308 -25.20 12.34 18.87
N ILE A 309 -24.95 12.75 17.62
CA ILE A 309 -24.04 13.80 17.21
C ILE A 309 -24.79 14.63 16.16
N ILE A 310 -24.73 15.93 16.29
CA ILE A 310 -25.27 16.88 15.32
C ILE A 310 -24.13 17.79 14.88
N VAL A 311 -24.01 18.02 13.58
CA VAL A 311 -22.97 18.82 12.96
C VAL A 311 -23.62 19.87 12.08
N ASP A 312 -23.18 21.12 12.18
CA ASP A 312 -23.58 22.18 11.26
C ASP A 312 -22.39 23.00 10.77
N ASP A 313 -22.65 23.74 9.72
CA ASP A 313 -21.71 24.70 9.16
C ASP A 313 -22.31 26.07 8.84
N VAL A 314 -23.44 26.42 9.48
CA VAL A 314 -24.27 27.56 9.07
C VAL A 314 -24.33 28.61 10.15
N PHE A 315 -24.10 29.86 9.80
CA PHE A 315 -24.20 30.99 10.71
C PHE A 315 -25.29 31.97 10.28
N TYR A 316 -26.21 32.34 11.20
CA TYR A 316 -27.18 33.42 10.95
C TYR A 316 -26.64 34.74 11.48
N TYR A 317 -26.67 35.79 10.65
CA TYR A 317 -26.06 37.08 11.01
C TYR A 317 -26.71 37.80 12.19
N VAL A 318 -27.93 37.41 12.56
CA VAL A 318 -28.72 37.95 13.67
C VAL A 318 -28.47 37.23 15.00
N GLU A 319 -27.64 36.19 15.01
CA GLU A 319 -27.34 35.46 16.24
C GLU A 319 -26.59 36.33 17.24
N THR A 320 -27.05 36.30 18.48
CA THR A 320 -26.52 37.20 19.51
C THR A 320 -25.09 36.80 19.92
N PRO A 321 -24.19 37.79 20.12
CA PRO A 321 -22.90 37.56 20.75
C PRO A 321 -22.94 37.54 22.29
N PHE A 322 -24.05 37.97 22.92
CA PHE A 322 -24.05 38.33 24.35
C PHE A 322 -24.95 37.48 25.24
N GLN A 323 -25.83 36.66 24.67
CA GLN A 323 -26.79 35.88 25.45
C GLN A 323 -26.75 34.39 25.06
N ASP A 324 -26.58 33.53 26.06
CA ASP A 324 -26.43 32.07 25.90
C ASP A 324 -27.79 31.35 25.79
N GLY A 325 -28.59 31.75 24.80
CA GLY A 325 -29.90 31.17 24.44
C GLY A 325 -31.06 32.16 24.54
N ALA A 326 -32.21 31.77 23.99
CA ALA A 326 -33.49 32.42 24.21
C ALA A 326 -34.60 31.35 24.31
N PRO A 327 -35.15 31.06 25.51
CA PRO A 327 -36.19 30.04 25.70
C PRO A 327 -37.54 30.46 25.15
N GLY A 328 -37.67 31.72 24.70
CA GLY A 328 -38.88 32.27 24.15
C GLY A 328 -38.62 33.12 22.91
N PRO A 329 -39.68 33.37 22.14
CA PRO A 329 -39.64 34.21 20.95
C PRO A 329 -39.16 35.64 21.24
N THR A 330 -38.20 36.15 20.46
CA THR A 330 -37.77 37.57 20.46
C THR A 330 -37.95 38.20 19.09
N GLN A 331 -37.65 39.48 18.92
CA GLN A 331 -37.86 40.22 17.67
C GLN A 331 -37.19 39.54 16.47
N THR A 332 -35.92 39.19 16.59
CA THR A 332 -35.11 38.54 15.56
C THR A 332 -34.93 37.05 15.77
N ASN A 333 -35.34 36.50 16.93
CA ASN A 333 -35.05 35.12 17.34
C ASN A 333 -33.53 34.79 17.36
N GLY A 334 -32.66 35.78 17.52
CA GLY A 334 -31.20 35.62 17.51
C GLY A 334 -30.61 34.69 18.60
N GLY A 335 -31.41 34.23 19.57
CA GLY A 335 -31.02 33.23 20.56
C GLY A 335 -31.62 31.84 20.35
N ALA A 336 -32.45 31.64 19.31
CA ALA A 336 -33.23 30.41 19.12
C ALA A 336 -32.35 29.18 18.80
N VAL A 337 -31.35 29.34 17.92
CA VAL A 337 -30.42 28.26 17.56
C VAL A 337 -29.55 27.89 18.76
N ILE A 338 -29.01 28.89 19.47
CA ILE A 338 -28.25 28.72 20.71
C ILE A 338 -29.07 27.89 21.72
N GLN A 339 -30.35 28.21 21.90
CA GLN A 339 -31.24 27.45 22.78
C GLN A 339 -31.48 26.01 22.27
N ALA A 340 -31.67 25.81 20.97
CA ALA A 340 -31.83 24.47 20.40
C ALA A 340 -30.60 23.60 20.64
N VAL A 341 -29.39 24.14 20.48
CA VAL A 341 -28.13 23.45 20.81
C VAL A 341 -28.08 23.08 22.30
N LYS A 342 -28.49 24.00 23.19
CA LYS A 342 -28.56 23.71 24.63
C LYS A 342 -29.55 22.59 24.94
N ASP A 343 -30.67 22.56 24.25
CA ASP A 343 -31.71 21.57 24.51
C ASP A 343 -31.29 20.16 24.03
N VAL A 344 -30.65 20.05 22.86
CA VAL A 344 -30.15 18.75 22.37
C VAL A 344 -28.93 18.25 23.14
N THR A 345 -28.05 19.16 23.58
CA THR A 345 -26.91 18.80 24.43
C THR A 345 -27.36 18.42 25.84
N ALA A 346 -28.38 19.09 26.41
CA ALA A 346 -29.01 18.65 27.66
C ALA A 346 -29.69 17.27 27.52
N ALA A 347 -30.19 16.95 26.32
CA ALA A 347 -30.70 15.62 25.97
C ALA A 347 -29.59 14.59 25.67
N GLY A 348 -28.31 14.93 25.84
CA GLY A 348 -27.17 14.01 25.73
C GLY A 348 -26.49 13.92 24.36
N ALA A 349 -26.92 14.69 23.36
CA ALA A 349 -26.21 14.75 22.08
C ALA A 349 -24.91 15.55 22.19
N LEU A 350 -23.95 15.27 21.31
CA LEU A 350 -22.83 16.18 21.03
C LEU A 350 -23.20 17.08 19.86
N TYR A 351 -22.75 18.33 19.90
CA TYR A 351 -23.05 19.31 18.87
C TYR A 351 -21.75 19.98 18.39
N PHE A 352 -21.45 19.88 17.10
CA PHE A 352 -20.24 20.45 16.49
C PHE A 352 -20.64 21.48 15.44
N SER A 353 -20.33 22.75 15.69
CA SER A 353 -20.57 23.83 14.74
C SER A 353 -19.25 24.36 14.19
N SER A 354 -19.27 24.77 12.93
CA SER A 354 -18.16 25.54 12.36
C SER A 354 -17.87 26.79 13.20
N ALA A 355 -16.59 27.10 13.45
CA ALA A 355 -16.24 28.34 14.15
C ALA A 355 -16.59 29.60 13.33
N GLY A 356 -16.74 29.45 12.00
CA GLY A 356 -17.02 30.51 11.03
C GLY A 356 -15.77 30.92 10.25
N ASN A 357 -15.94 31.57 9.09
CA ASN A 357 -14.84 31.95 8.21
C ASN A 357 -14.62 33.48 8.08
N SER A 358 -14.75 34.23 9.17
CA SER A 358 -14.60 35.69 9.13
C SER A 358 -13.24 36.19 9.67
N GLY A 359 -12.25 35.29 9.72
CA GLY A 359 -10.85 35.59 10.03
C GLY A 359 -10.53 35.71 11.52
N ASN A 360 -9.24 35.82 11.81
CA ASN A 360 -8.69 35.92 13.15
C ASN A 360 -7.76 37.14 13.30
N LEU A 361 -7.49 37.53 14.54
CA LEU A 361 -6.67 38.70 14.85
C LEU A 361 -5.17 38.47 14.60
N ASN A 362 -4.65 37.24 14.80
CA ASN A 362 -3.20 36.95 14.66
C ASN A 362 -2.72 37.10 13.22
N ASP A 363 -3.54 36.67 12.25
CA ASP A 363 -3.26 36.76 10.82
C ASP A 363 -3.68 38.09 10.21
N GLY A 364 -4.23 38.99 11.03
CA GLY A 364 -4.82 40.23 10.59
C GLY A 364 -5.90 39.98 9.55
N THR A 365 -6.86 39.11 9.82
CA THR A 365 -8.00 38.82 8.93
C THR A 365 -9.34 39.07 9.60
N ALA A 366 -9.36 39.33 10.90
CA ALA A 366 -10.55 39.62 11.68
C ALA A 366 -11.41 40.74 11.06
N GLY A 367 -12.71 40.47 10.98
CA GLY A 367 -13.75 41.40 10.57
C GLY A 367 -14.51 42.03 11.74
N VAL A 368 -14.01 41.91 12.97
CA VAL A 368 -14.72 42.29 14.19
C VAL A 368 -14.02 43.42 14.94
N TRP A 369 -14.82 44.24 15.62
CA TRP A 369 -14.39 45.13 16.68
C TRP A 369 -15.31 44.98 17.90
N GLU A 370 -14.73 44.81 19.08
CA GLU A 370 -15.44 44.72 20.36
C GLU A 370 -14.87 45.69 21.39
N GLY A 371 -15.74 46.26 22.22
CA GLY A 371 -15.31 47.13 23.31
C GLY A 371 -16.44 47.86 24.00
N ASP A 372 -16.12 48.50 25.13
CA ASP A 372 -17.06 49.41 25.79
C ASP A 372 -17.32 50.65 24.92
N PHE A 373 -18.55 51.15 24.93
CA PHE A 373 -18.85 52.43 24.33
C PHE A 373 -18.00 53.53 24.99
N VAL A 374 -17.16 54.19 24.18
CA VAL A 374 -16.39 55.37 24.55
C VAL A 374 -17.02 56.59 23.89
N ASP A 375 -17.28 57.64 24.68
CA ASP A 375 -17.79 58.93 24.18
C ASP A 375 -16.71 59.63 23.34
N GLY A 376 -17.02 59.90 22.06
CA GLY A 376 -16.16 60.63 21.13
C GLY A 376 -16.01 62.13 21.36
N GLY A 377 -16.65 62.67 22.39
CA GLY A 377 -16.61 64.09 22.71
C GLY A 377 -17.62 64.92 21.90
N PRO A 378 -17.61 66.26 22.07
CA PRO A 378 -18.52 67.12 21.33
C PRO A 378 -18.21 67.07 19.83
N THR A 379 -19.20 66.77 19.01
CA THR A 379 -19.08 66.89 17.56
C THR A 379 -19.15 68.37 17.15
N ALA A 380 -18.54 68.73 16.02
CA ALA A 380 -18.88 69.98 15.34
C ALA A 380 -20.35 69.83 14.91
N ALA A 381 -21.28 70.47 15.62
CA ALA A 381 -22.72 70.40 15.37
C ALA A 381 -23.05 70.23 13.87
N PRO A 382 -24.00 69.34 13.49
CA PRO A 382 -25.29 69.18 14.15
C PRO A 382 -25.56 67.72 14.57
N LEU A 383 -25.53 67.47 15.88
CA LEU A 383 -26.22 66.35 16.52
C LEU A 383 -27.00 66.95 17.70
N VAL A 384 -28.17 66.39 18.02
CA VAL A 384 -28.95 66.82 19.18
C VAL A 384 -28.11 66.70 20.45
N ALA A 385 -28.23 67.72 21.31
CA ALA A 385 -27.54 67.79 22.59
C ALA A 385 -27.84 66.54 23.43
N GLY A 386 -26.84 65.66 23.55
CA GLY A 386 -26.93 64.42 24.33
C GLY A 386 -26.63 63.16 23.51
N ASN A 387 -26.89 63.16 22.20
CA ASN A 387 -26.45 62.08 21.31
C ASN A 387 -24.91 62.09 21.24
N ARG A 388 -24.30 60.91 21.13
CA ARG A 388 -22.84 60.74 21.14
C ARG A 388 -22.38 59.75 20.08
N LEU A 389 -21.28 60.09 19.41
CA LEU A 389 -20.57 59.15 18.54
C LEU A 389 -19.68 58.23 19.37
N HIS A 390 -19.54 57.00 18.92
CA HIS A 390 -18.56 56.07 19.47
C HIS A 390 -17.14 56.41 19.00
N ASN A 391 -16.16 56.35 19.91
CA ASN A 391 -14.74 56.52 19.62
C ASN A 391 -14.00 55.18 19.60
N PHE A 392 -13.44 54.83 18.45
CA PHE A 392 -12.72 53.57 18.22
C PHE A 392 -11.23 53.62 18.65
N GLY A 393 -10.83 54.57 19.49
CA GLY A 393 -9.43 54.71 19.95
C GLY A 393 -8.65 55.82 19.23
N GLY A 394 -9.30 56.94 18.92
CA GLY A 394 -8.71 58.13 18.31
C GLY A 394 -9.53 58.74 17.17
N GLN A 395 -10.55 58.02 16.68
CA GLN A 395 -11.45 58.45 15.62
C GLN A 395 -12.89 57.98 15.88
N ASN A 396 -13.87 58.78 15.45
CA ASN A 396 -15.29 58.54 15.67
C ASN A 396 -15.95 57.67 14.59
N PHE A 397 -15.13 56.97 13.81
CA PHE A 397 -15.56 56.06 12.76
C PHE A 397 -14.55 54.90 12.62
N ASN A 398 -15.00 53.80 12.01
CA ASN A 398 -14.12 52.71 11.60
C ASN A 398 -14.21 52.53 10.09
N ASN A 399 -13.08 52.33 9.42
CA ASN A 399 -13.08 52.13 7.97
C ASN A 399 -13.34 50.67 7.66
N LEU A 400 -14.32 50.39 6.81
CA LEU A 400 -14.47 49.08 6.20
C LEU A 400 -13.50 49.03 5.01
N THR A 401 -12.50 48.15 5.10
CA THR A 401 -11.36 48.05 4.16
C THR A 401 -11.51 46.91 3.18
N LEU A 402 -12.30 45.88 3.54
CA LEU A 402 -12.72 44.80 2.65
C LEU A 402 -14.23 44.62 2.82
N PHE A 403 -14.95 44.52 1.71
CA PHE A 403 -16.40 44.41 1.67
C PHE A 403 -16.81 42.99 1.30
N ASN A 404 -17.84 42.50 1.97
CA ASN A 404 -18.60 41.35 1.52
C ASN A 404 -20.02 41.81 1.18
N THR A 405 -20.30 42.07 -0.10
CA THR A 405 -21.62 42.55 -0.54
C THR A 405 -22.75 41.53 -0.35
N ALA A 406 -22.41 40.27 0.00
CA ALA A 406 -23.37 39.23 0.33
C ALA A 406 -23.68 39.15 1.85
N ALA A 407 -23.12 40.04 2.67
CA ALA A 407 -23.36 40.06 4.12
C ALA A 407 -23.53 41.49 4.68
N PRO A 408 -24.30 41.66 5.76
CA PRO A 408 -24.43 42.95 6.42
C PRO A 408 -23.24 43.26 7.33
N VAL A 409 -23.02 44.54 7.63
CA VAL A 409 -22.34 44.95 8.86
C VAL A 409 -23.36 44.89 9.99
N SER A 410 -23.05 44.15 11.05
CA SER A 410 -23.94 43.98 12.21
C SER A 410 -23.35 44.67 13.43
N LEU A 411 -24.15 45.48 14.10
CA LEU A 411 -23.85 46.06 15.41
C LEU A 411 -24.73 45.40 16.46
N TYR A 412 -24.13 45.00 17.58
CA TYR A 412 -24.82 44.56 18.78
C TYR A 412 -24.36 45.37 19.99
N TRP A 413 -25.25 45.52 20.97
CA TRP A 413 -24.90 46.02 22.30
C TRP A 413 -25.41 45.10 23.40
N SER A 414 -24.78 45.18 24.56
CA SER A 414 -24.97 44.27 25.70
C SER A 414 -26.25 44.50 26.51
N ASP A 415 -27.38 44.66 25.83
CA ASP A 415 -28.72 44.50 26.40
C ASP A 415 -29.20 43.03 26.24
N PRO A 416 -30.18 42.58 27.03
CA PRO A 416 -30.77 41.25 26.84
C PRO A 416 -31.69 41.20 25.61
N LEU A 417 -31.77 40.03 24.96
CA LEU A 417 -32.69 39.81 23.85
C LEU A 417 -34.15 40.04 24.29
N GLY A 418 -34.94 40.71 23.45
CA GLY A 418 -36.35 41.05 23.65
C GLY A 418 -36.59 42.13 24.71
N ALA A 419 -35.53 42.76 25.21
CA ALA A 419 -35.59 43.74 26.30
C ALA A 419 -34.56 44.87 26.14
N SER A 420 -34.19 45.20 24.90
CA SER A 420 -33.31 46.32 24.59
C SER A 420 -34.01 47.66 24.81
N GLY A 421 -33.59 48.36 25.86
CA GLY A 421 -34.06 49.71 26.20
C GLY A 421 -33.05 50.81 25.90
N ASN A 422 -31.83 50.43 25.49
CA ASN A 422 -30.80 51.36 25.05
C ASN A 422 -30.81 51.45 23.53
N ASP A 423 -30.79 52.68 23.04
CA ASP A 423 -30.93 52.96 21.63
C ASP A 423 -29.58 53.37 21.00
N TYR A 424 -29.09 52.52 20.12
CA TYR A 424 -27.89 52.68 19.31
C TYR A 424 -28.26 52.58 17.84
N ASP A 425 -27.73 53.48 17.03
CA ASP A 425 -27.98 53.53 15.59
C ASP A 425 -26.67 53.31 14.81
N LEU A 426 -26.76 52.66 13.65
CA LEU A 426 -25.63 52.32 12.80
C LEU A 426 -25.71 53.09 11.48
N PHE A 427 -24.65 53.83 11.15
CA PHE A 427 -24.57 54.60 9.92
C PHE A 427 -23.34 54.21 9.11
N ARG A 428 -23.52 54.23 7.79
CA ARG A 428 -22.47 54.00 6.81
C ARG A 428 -22.33 55.23 5.95
N LEU A 429 -21.18 55.88 6.03
CA LEU A 429 -20.84 57.08 5.27
C LEU A 429 -20.00 56.71 4.04
N ASN A 430 -19.98 57.59 3.04
CA ASN A 430 -19.01 57.48 1.95
C ASN A 430 -17.55 57.58 2.48
N ALA A 431 -16.57 57.18 1.66
CA ALA A 431 -15.15 57.15 2.05
C ALA A 431 -14.60 58.50 2.57
N THR A 432 -15.16 59.61 2.09
CA THR A 432 -14.76 60.97 2.49
C THR A 432 -15.44 61.45 3.77
N GLY A 433 -16.43 60.73 4.30
CA GLY A 433 -17.18 61.13 5.49
C GLY A 433 -18.09 62.35 5.28
N THR A 434 -18.53 62.59 4.03
CA THR A 434 -19.31 63.78 3.64
C THR A 434 -20.79 63.50 3.39
N ALA A 435 -21.18 62.23 3.26
CA ALA A 435 -22.58 61.85 3.10
C ALA A 435 -22.88 60.47 3.70
N VAL A 436 -24.08 60.32 4.27
CA VAL A 436 -24.67 59.03 4.66
C VAL A 436 -25.15 58.31 3.40
N ILE A 437 -24.70 57.06 3.24
CA ILE A 437 -25.03 56.19 2.11
C ILE A 437 -25.75 54.90 2.54
N GLY A 438 -25.86 54.65 3.84
CA GLY A 438 -26.60 53.54 4.44
C GLY A 438 -26.86 53.84 5.91
N SER A 439 -27.96 53.36 6.44
CA SER A 439 -28.38 53.61 7.82
C SER A 439 -29.23 52.44 8.31
N SER A 440 -29.11 52.11 9.59
CA SER A 440 -30.02 51.25 10.33
C SER A 440 -30.34 51.96 11.63
N ALA A 441 -31.64 52.20 11.82
CA ALA A 441 -32.14 53.05 12.90
C ALA A 441 -33.50 52.52 13.38
N ASN A 442 -33.52 51.29 13.88
CA ASN A 442 -34.72 50.64 14.40
C ASN A 442 -35.07 51.16 15.80
N ILE A 443 -36.34 51.16 16.17
CA ILE A 443 -36.78 51.69 17.46
C ILE A 443 -36.40 50.73 18.59
N GLN A 444 -35.81 51.27 19.66
CA GLN A 444 -35.42 50.54 20.85
C GLN A 444 -36.14 51.13 22.06
N ASN A 445 -37.27 50.52 22.46
CA ASN A 445 -38.14 51.02 23.53
C ASN A 445 -38.40 49.99 24.65
N GLY A 446 -37.58 48.94 24.72
CA GLY A 446 -37.59 47.95 25.80
C GLY A 446 -38.21 46.60 25.43
N THR A 447 -38.55 46.35 24.16
CA THR A 447 -39.14 45.07 23.71
C THR A 447 -38.40 44.43 22.53
N GLN A 448 -37.38 45.10 22.04
CA GLN A 448 -36.62 44.75 20.83
C GLN A 448 -35.32 44.01 21.17
N ASP A 449 -34.69 43.45 20.14
CA ASP A 449 -33.35 42.88 20.23
C ASP A 449 -32.28 43.97 20.01
N PRO A 450 -31.12 43.89 20.68
CA PRO A 450 -30.09 44.92 20.65
C PRO A 450 -29.17 44.76 19.43
N ILE A 451 -29.74 44.99 18.24
CA ILE A 451 -29.07 44.80 16.95
C ILE A 451 -29.44 45.90 15.94
N GLU A 452 -28.46 46.31 15.14
CA GLU A 452 -28.65 47.10 13.92
C GLU A 452 -27.83 46.48 12.77
N GLN A 453 -28.36 46.50 11.54
CA GLN A 453 -27.69 45.92 10.37
C GLN A 453 -27.75 46.86 9.16
N VAL A 454 -26.61 47.07 8.52
CA VAL A 454 -26.52 47.83 7.26
C VAL A 454 -25.80 47.02 6.19
N ASN A 455 -26.20 47.20 4.94
CA ASN A 455 -25.56 46.55 3.80
C ASN A 455 -24.07 46.93 3.65
N GLN A 456 -23.33 46.13 2.87
CA GLN A 456 -21.94 46.42 2.45
C GLN A 456 -21.89 46.75 0.95
N ASN A 457 -21.06 47.72 0.58
CA ASN A 457 -20.80 48.09 -0.83
C ASN A 457 -19.32 48.45 -1.03
N THR A 458 -18.87 48.41 -2.29
CA THR A 458 -17.49 48.53 -2.78
C THR A 458 -16.81 49.90 -2.60
N ALA A 459 -17.47 50.87 -1.99
CA ALA A 459 -17.02 52.27 -1.93
C ALA A 459 -16.12 52.64 -0.73
N SER A 460 -15.54 51.66 -0.02
CA SER A 460 -14.74 51.91 1.21
C SER A 460 -15.37 52.87 2.21
N PRO A 461 -16.60 52.56 2.70
CA PRO A 461 -17.30 53.41 3.63
C PRO A 461 -16.68 53.50 5.02
N ARG A 462 -17.06 54.57 5.71
CA ARG A 462 -16.82 54.75 7.15
C ARG A 462 -18.05 54.29 7.93
N ILE A 463 -17.84 53.46 8.94
CA ILE A 463 -18.88 52.99 9.86
C ILE A 463 -18.90 53.89 11.09
N VAL A 464 -20.09 54.37 11.45
CA VAL A 464 -20.33 55.28 12.56
C VAL A 464 -21.43 54.70 13.44
N ILE A 465 -21.18 54.68 14.75
CA ILE A 465 -22.16 54.25 15.76
C ILE A 465 -22.59 55.49 16.54
N VAL A 466 -23.90 55.69 16.63
CA VAL A 466 -24.50 56.76 17.43
C VAL A 466 -25.20 56.13 18.64
N LYS A 467 -24.91 56.64 19.83
CA LYS A 467 -25.68 56.36 21.04
C LYS A 467 -26.65 57.51 21.28
N LYS A 468 -27.96 57.23 21.42
CA LYS A 468 -28.93 58.28 21.79
C LYS A 468 -28.67 58.82 23.20
N ALA A 469 -29.16 60.03 23.44
CA ALA A 469 -28.98 60.74 24.71
C ALA A 469 -29.48 59.94 25.93
N ALA A 470 -30.63 59.26 25.80
CA ALA A 470 -31.25 58.51 26.88
C ALA A 470 -30.59 57.13 27.14
N ALA A 471 -29.78 56.62 26.21
CA ALA A 471 -29.16 55.31 26.31
C ALA A 471 -27.94 55.32 27.25
N ALA A 472 -27.77 54.27 28.03
CA ALA A 472 -26.57 54.02 28.83
C ALA A 472 -25.42 53.48 27.95
N PRO A 473 -24.15 53.72 28.32
CA PRO A 473 -23.02 53.05 27.69
C PRO A 473 -23.10 51.52 27.85
N ARG A 474 -22.79 50.80 26.77
CA ARG A 474 -22.80 49.35 26.68
C ARG A 474 -21.51 48.82 26.06
N PHE A 475 -21.18 47.56 26.34
CA PHE A 475 -20.26 46.80 25.51
C PHE A 475 -20.87 46.55 24.13
N LEU A 476 -20.09 46.72 23.08
CA LEU A 476 -20.49 46.67 21.68
C LEU A 476 -19.76 45.52 20.95
N HIS A 477 -20.43 44.91 19.98
CA HIS A 477 -19.85 43.97 19.02
C HIS A 477 -20.22 44.44 17.61
N LEU A 478 -19.22 44.88 16.84
CA LEU A 478 -19.36 45.30 15.46
C LEU A 478 -18.71 44.27 14.54
N ASN A 479 -19.47 43.71 13.61
CA ASN A 479 -19.01 42.61 12.76
C ASN A 479 -19.24 42.91 11.27
N ALA A 480 -18.20 42.73 10.46
CA ALA A 480 -18.25 42.88 9.02
C ALA A 480 -18.57 41.57 8.27
N ASN A 481 -18.77 40.43 8.94
CA ASN A 481 -19.25 39.17 8.34
C ASN A 481 -18.53 38.79 7.02
N ARG A 482 -17.27 38.35 7.13
CA ARG A 482 -16.30 38.15 6.03
C ARG A 482 -15.82 39.43 5.31
N GLY A 483 -16.19 40.61 5.78
CA GLY A 483 -15.50 41.88 5.50
C GLY A 483 -14.38 42.14 6.51
N ARG A 484 -13.70 43.29 6.40
CA ARG A 484 -12.59 43.66 7.29
C ARG A 484 -12.59 45.13 7.67
N PHE A 485 -12.50 45.41 8.97
CA PHE A 485 -12.30 46.77 9.48
C PHE A 485 -10.82 47.16 9.53
N GLN A 486 -10.55 48.46 9.54
CA GLN A 486 -9.21 48.99 9.82
C GLN A 486 -8.84 48.82 11.29
N LEU A 487 -9.78 49.10 12.20
CA LEU A 487 -9.61 48.90 13.63
C LEU A 487 -10.34 47.63 14.01
N VAL A 488 -9.60 46.64 14.50
CA VAL A 488 -10.11 45.29 14.77
C VAL A 488 -9.70 44.82 16.16
N THR A 489 -10.48 43.91 16.72
CA THR A 489 -10.17 43.17 17.94
C THR A 489 -10.32 41.68 17.70
N ALA A 490 -10.07 40.89 18.73
CA ALA A 490 -10.44 39.48 18.79
C ALA A 490 -11.94 39.32 19.04
N GLY A 491 -12.45 38.10 18.87
CA GLY A 491 -13.82 37.73 19.21
C GLY A 491 -14.72 37.67 17.97
N GLN A 492 -14.27 37.00 16.91
CA GLN A 492 -15.05 36.87 15.68
C GLN A 492 -16.19 35.85 15.81
N THR A 493 -15.93 34.70 16.45
CA THR A 493 -16.89 33.58 16.60
C THR A 493 -17.94 33.90 17.66
N HIS A 494 -19.23 33.74 17.36
CA HIS A 494 -20.37 34.07 18.23
C HIS A 494 -21.57 33.14 17.96
N GLY A 495 -22.74 33.38 18.57
CA GLY A 495 -23.94 32.58 18.31
C GLY A 495 -23.79 31.12 18.77
N HIS A 496 -24.45 30.21 18.06
CA HIS A 496 -24.56 28.80 18.46
C HIS A 496 -23.22 28.02 18.42
N SER A 497 -22.21 28.47 17.69
CA SER A 497 -20.85 27.89 17.76
C SER A 497 -20.15 28.16 19.09
N THR A 498 -20.68 29.12 19.87
CA THR A 498 -20.13 29.53 21.16
C THR A 498 -20.96 29.15 22.38
N VAL A 499 -21.93 28.23 22.23
CA VAL A 499 -22.80 27.77 23.32
C VAL A 499 -21.98 27.32 24.53
N ASN A 500 -22.38 27.79 25.72
CA ASN A 500 -21.79 27.37 26.99
C ASN A 500 -22.42 26.03 27.46
N SER A 501 -22.04 24.94 26.79
CA SER A 501 -22.46 23.58 27.12
C SER A 501 -21.30 22.62 26.96
N ILE A 502 -21.18 21.66 27.88
CA ILE A 502 -20.11 20.65 27.85
C ILE A 502 -20.13 19.82 26.56
N GLY A 503 -21.31 19.62 25.97
CA GLY A 503 -21.51 18.86 24.74
C GLY A 503 -21.45 19.68 23.44
N ALA A 504 -21.24 21.00 23.51
CA ALA A 504 -21.21 21.88 22.33
C ALA A 504 -19.80 22.37 21.99
N TYR A 505 -19.41 22.28 20.71
CA TYR A 505 -18.07 22.58 20.23
C TYR A 505 -18.13 23.56 19.05
N GLY A 506 -17.32 24.61 19.10
CA GLY A 506 -16.94 25.42 17.94
C GLY A 506 -15.63 24.89 17.37
N VAL A 507 -15.59 24.63 16.06
CA VAL A 507 -14.48 23.92 15.40
C VAL A 507 -13.74 24.83 14.42
N ALA A 508 -12.47 25.13 14.72
CA ALA A 508 -11.55 25.83 13.84
C ALA A 508 -10.99 24.92 12.74
N ALA A 509 -10.44 25.51 11.69
CA ALA A 509 -9.91 24.80 10.53
C ALA A 509 -8.37 24.81 10.48
N THR A 510 -7.79 23.72 9.96
CA THR A 510 -6.36 23.59 9.64
C THR A 510 -6.18 22.82 8.32
N PRO A 511 -5.23 23.21 7.45
CA PRO A 511 -5.08 22.62 6.12
C PRO A 511 -4.56 21.18 6.17
N ALA A 512 -5.34 20.24 5.63
CA ALA A 512 -4.92 18.83 5.50
C ALA A 512 -3.92 18.59 4.36
N VAL A 513 -3.94 19.41 3.30
CA VAL A 513 -3.06 19.29 2.11
C VAL A 513 -1.57 19.36 2.48
N GLY A 514 -1.23 20.06 3.56
CA GLY A 514 0.14 20.22 4.00
C GLY A 514 0.79 18.95 4.60
N PRO A 515 0.20 18.36 5.63
CA PRO A 515 0.71 17.13 6.24
C PRO A 515 0.45 15.87 5.41
N PHE A 516 -0.63 15.82 4.62
CA PHE A 516 -1.02 14.63 3.85
C PHE A 516 0.13 14.07 2.98
N PRO A 517 0.35 12.74 2.95
CA PRO A 517 -0.42 11.68 3.61
C PRO A 517 -0.05 11.41 5.08
N ASN A 518 0.80 12.25 5.69
CA ASN A 518 1.20 12.11 7.09
C ASN A 518 0.14 12.68 8.04
N ALA A 519 0.25 12.31 9.31
CA ALA A 519 -0.56 12.85 10.39
C ALA A 519 -0.27 14.33 10.66
N PHE A 520 -1.25 15.04 11.22
CA PHE A 520 -1.01 16.37 11.82
C PHE A 520 0.06 16.31 12.92
N SER A 521 0.72 17.44 13.11
CA SER A 521 1.76 17.67 14.10
C SER A 521 1.68 19.11 14.65
N ALA A 522 2.45 19.40 15.69
CA ALA A 522 2.59 20.75 16.25
C ALA A 522 3.16 21.80 15.25
N ALA A 523 3.63 21.40 14.07
CA ALA A 523 4.10 22.31 13.03
C ALA A 523 2.99 22.85 12.11
N ASN A 524 1.77 22.31 12.23
CA ASN A 524 0.61 22.77 11.49
C ASN A 524 0.13 24.14 12.03
N VAL A 525 -0.75 24.80 11.29
CA VAL A 525 -1.23 26.16 11.61
C VAL A 525 -2.74 26.23 11.48
N VAL A 526 -3.36 27.22 12.12
CA VAL A 526 -4.77 27.54 11.94
C VAL A 526 -4.96 28.22 10.58
N GLU A 527 -6.10 27.96 9.94
CA GLU A 527 -6.46 28.64 8.70
C GLU A 527 -6.73 30.13 8.92
N THR A 528 -6.21 30.96 8.02
CA THR A 528 -6.28 32.43 8.16
C THR A 528 -7.69 32.99 8.10
N PHE A 529 -8.64 32.23 7.55
CA PHE A 529 -10.05 32.60 7.53
C PHE A 529 -10.81 32.09 8.77
N SER A 530 -10.25 31.16 9.54
CA SER A 530 -10.92 30.57 10.71
C SER A 530 -11.19 31.65 11.74
N SER A 531 -12.43 31.72 12.24
CA SER A 531 -12.85 32.76 13.18
C SER A 531 -12.29 32.49 14.57
N ASP A 532 -11.69 33.52 15.17
CA ASP A 532 -11.16 33.45 16.53
C ASP A 532 -12.22 33.74 17.60
N GLY A 533 -11.94 33.32 18.84
CA GLY A 533 -12.58 33.89 20.02
C GLY A 533 -11.74 35.00 20.65
N PRO A 534 -11.73 35.15 21.99
CA PRO A 534 -12.65 34.51 22.92
C PRO A 534 -14.06 35.09 22.75
N ARG A 535 -15.08 34.49 23.38
CA ARG A 535 -16.45 35.01 23.34
C ARG A 535 -16.89 35.50 24.72
N ARG A 536 -17.14 36.81 24.86
CA ARG A 536 -17.74 37.36 26.09
C ARG A 536 -19.26 37.36 26.01
N ILE A 537 -19.91 36.77 27.01
CA ILE A 537 -21.38 36.76 27.17
C ILE A 537 -21.78 37.44 28.48
N PHE A 538 -22.91 38.13 28.47
CA PHE A 538 -23.43 38.90 29.61
C PHE A 538 -24.68 38.30 30.22
N TYR A 539 -25.44 37.53 29.45
CA TYR A 539 -26.73 36.99 29.86
C TYR A 539 -26.76 35.47 29.71
N ASN A 540 -27.39 34.80 30.66
CA ASN A 540 -27.77 33.40 30.50
C ASN A 540 -28.96 33.29 29.52
N GLY A 541 -29.39 32.06 29.20
CA GLY A 541 -30.47 31.86 28.24
C GLY A 541 -31.79 32.56 28.60
N ASN A 542 -32.12 32.72 29.89
CA ASN A 542 -33.36 33.38 30.30
C ASN A 542 -33.29 34.92 30.36
N GLY A 543 -32.20 35.52 29.88
CA GLY A 543 -32.01 36.97 29.85
C GLY A 543 -31.55 37.59 31.18
N ASN A 544 -31.25 36.78 32.20
CA ASN A 544 -30.67 37.28 33.44
C ASN A 544 -29.18 37.57 33.26
N ALA A 545 -28.75 38.73 33.74
CA ALA A 545 -27.35 39.13 33.71
C ALA A 545 -26.49 38.19 34.57
N MET A 546 -25.40 37.69 34.01
CA MET A 546 -24.41 36.87 34.70
C MET A 546 -23.62 37.66 35.75
N THR A 547 -23.40 38.95 35.50
CA THR A 547 -22.85 39.91 36.46
C THR A 547 -23.84 41.07 36.60
N PRO A 548 -24.82 40.97 37.53
CA PRO A 548 -25.84 41.99 37.68
C PRO A 548 -25.27 43.41 37.82
N GLY A 549 -25.76 44.34 36.99
CA GLY A 549 -25.32 45.74 36.97
C GLY A 549 -24.02 46.01 36.22
N ASN A 550 -23.29 44.98 35.75
CA ASN A 550 -22.08 45.15 34.98
C ASN A 550 -22.12 44.36 33.67
N VAL A 551 -22.40 45.07 32.57
CA VAL A 551 -22.40 44.57 31.20
C VAL A 551 -21.34 45.25 30.34
N SER A 552 -20.22 45.62 30.97
CA SER A 552 -19.03 46.21 30.34
C SER A 552 -17.94 45.16 30.09
N SER A 553 -16.80 45.55 29.53
CA SER A 553 -15.61 44.72 29.36
C SER A 553 -15.10 44.04 30.65
N THR A 554 -15.52 44.53 31.82
CA THR A 554 -15.17 43.97 33.14
C THR A 554 -16.21 43.01 33.73
N GLY A 555 -17.38 42.87 33.10
CA GLY A 555 -18.47 41.99 33.52
C GLY A 555 -18.68 40.80 32.60
N GLY A 556 -19.71 40.00 32.89
CA GLY A 556 -20.04 38.81 32.13
C GLY A 556 -19.05 37.65 32.32
N THR A 557 -19.15 36.66 31.43
CA THR A 557 -18.26 35.49 31.38
C THR A 557 -17.53 35.46 30.03
N VAL A 558 -16.24 35.12 30.05
CA VAL A 558 -15.46 34.90 28.84
C VAL A 558 -15.36 33.40 28.60
N LEU A 559 -15.83 32.96 27.44
CA LEU A 559 -15.73 31.59 26.97
C LEU A 559 -14.50 31.44 26.09
N THR A 560 -13.75 30.36 26.33
CA THR A 560 -12.65 29.96 25.47
C THR A 560 -13.23 29.25 24.25
N LYS A 561 -13.20 29.94 23.12
CA LYS A 561 -13.69 29.49 21.81
C LYS A 561 -12.68 29.92 20.75
N PRO A 562 -12.56 29.19 19.62
CA PRO A 562 -13.14 27.88 19.36
C PRO A 562 -12.61 26.82 20.33
N ASP A 563 -13.27 25.67 20.43
CA ASP A 563 -12.90 24.64 21.41
C ASP A 563 -11.75 23.78 20.91
N ILE A 564 -11.77 23.45 19.63
CA ILE A 564 -10.91 22.45 18.97
C ILE A 564 -10.66 22.85 17.51
N THR A 565 -9.62 22.29 16.91
CA THR A 565 -9.31 22.44 15.48
C THR A 565 -9.41 21.10 14.75
N ALA A 566 -9.88 21.10 13.50
CA ALA A 566 -9.95 19.92 12.65
C ALA A 566 -9.70 20.25 11.17
N ALA A 567 -9.67 19.22 10.32
CA ALA A 567 -9.13 19.28 8.96
C ALA A 567 -10.05 20.06 8.03
N ASP A 568 -9.45 20.85 7.15
CA ASP A 568 -10.09 21.36 5.94
C ASP A 568 -9.21 21.12 4.70
N GLY A 569 -9.70 21.53 3.54
CA GLY A 569 -9.00 21.36 2.27
C GLY A 569 -8.91 19.91 1.84
N VAL A 570 -9.98 19.15 2.06
CA VAL A 570 -10.06 17.72 1.76
C VAL A 570 -10.83 17.48 0.48
N SER A 571 -10.49 16.43 -0.24
CA SER A 571 -11.19 16.09 -1.47
C SER A 571 -12.55 15.46 -1.19
N VAL A 572 -13.54 15.83 -2.01
CA VAL A 572 -14.93 15.34 -2.02
C VAL A 572 -15.34 15.03 -3.46
N THR A 573 -16.48 14.34 -3.67
CA THR A 573 -16.93 13.92 -5.02
C THR A 573 -17.12 15.08 -6.00
N GLY A 574 -17.45 16.27 -5.49
CA GLY A 574 -17.74 17.45 -6.30
C GLY A 574 -19.04 17.34 -7.11
N VAL A 575 -19.96 16.44 -6.71
CA VAL A 575 -21.28 16.29 -7.36
C VAL A 575 -22.03 17.62 -7.39
N GLY A 576 -22.86 17.81 -8.42
CA GLY A 576 -23.56 19.08 -8.62
C GLY A 576 -22.65 20.26 -8.99
N GLY A 577 -21.35 20.01 -9.25
CA GLY A 577 -20.36 21.06 -9.49
C GLY A 577 -19.81 21.68 -8.21
N PHE A 578 -19.95 21.00 -7.07
CA PHE A 578 -19.38 21.46 -5.80
C PHE A 578 -17.83 21.49 -5.86
N PRO A 579 -17.17 22.52 -5.32
CA PRO A 579 -15.71 22.61 -5.35
C PRO A 579 -15.02 21.47 -4.61
N SER A 580 -13.97 20.92 -5.24
CA SER A 580 -13.07 19.94 -4.63
C SER A 580 -11.62 20.38 -4.94
N PRO A 581 -10.74 20.56 -3.93
CA PRO A 581 -10.96 20.27 -2.50
C PRO A 581 -11.97 21.20 -1.80
N PHE A 582 -12.61 20.68 -0.75
CA PHE A 582 -13.55 21.37 0.12
C PHE A 582 -12.82 22.08 1.27
N PHE A 583 -12.87 23.42 1.28
CA PHE A 583 -12.21 24.28 2.26
C PHE A 583 -13.20 24.94 3.22
N GLY A 584 -12.72 25.29 4.41
CA GLY A 584 -13.49 26.05 5.40
C GLY A 584 -13.72 25.30 6.70
N THR A 585 -14.19 26.03 7.72
CA THR A 585 -14.65 25.39 8.96
C THR A 585 -15.87 24.46 8.73
N SER A 586 -16.55 24.56 7.58
CA SER A 586 -17.52 23.56 7.10
C SER A 586 -16.94 22.18 6.83
N ALA A 587 -15.65 22.07 6.49
CA ALA A 587 -14.97 20.79 6.40
C ALA A 587 -14.46 20.35 7.78
N ALA A 588 -14.04 21.28 8.64
CA ALA A 588 -13.50 20.95 9.96
C ALA A 588 -14.55 20.36 10.93
N ALA A 589 -15.73 20.98 11.02
CA ALA A 589 -16.82 20.50 11.90
C ALA A 589 -17.22 19.02 11.66
N PRO A 590 -17.43 18.54 10.41
CA PRO A 590 -17.74 17.13 10.17
C PRO A 590 -16.59 16.19 10.48
N HIS A 591 -15.32 16.59 10.29
CA HIS A 591 -14.20 15.77 10.77
C HIS A 591 -14.25 15.58 12.29
N ALA A 592 -14.51 16.65 13.05
CA ALA A 592 -14.63 16.55 14.50
C ALA A 592 -15.83 15.69 14.94
N GLY A 593 -16.98 15.85 14.28
CA GLY A 593 -18.16 15.02 14.50
C GLY A 593 -17.89 13.53 14.22
N ALA A 594 -17.14 13.21 13.17
CA ALA A 594 -16.79 11.85 12.81
C ALA A 594 -15.81 11.21 13.81
N ILE A 595 -14.82 11.96 14.29
CA ILE A 595 -13.91 11.50 15.37
C ILE A 595 -14.70 11.19 16.64
N ALA A 596 -15.66 12.04 16.99
CA ALA A 596 -16.55 11.79 18.12
C ALA A 596 -17.46 10.56 17.89
N ALA A 597 -17.87 10.27 16.65
CA ALA A 597 -18.62 9.07 16.32
C ALA A 597 -17.78 7.79 16.53
N LEU A 598 -16.52 7.79 16.09
CA LEU A 598 -15.59 6.68 16.37
C LEU A 598 -15.44 6.47 17.88
N LEU A 599 -15.24 7.55 18.63
CA LEU A 599 -15.06 7.50 20.08
C LEU A 599 -16.31 6.98 20.81
N LYS A 600 -17.51 7.46 20.47
CA LYS A 600 -18.77 6.95 21.06
C LYS A 600 -19.04 5.50 20.68
N SER A 601 -18.65 5.06 19.48
CA SER A 601 -18.80 3.66 19.07
C SER A 601 -17.82 2.72 19.80
N ALA A 602 -16.62 3.20 20.15
CA ALA A 602 -15.61 2.45 20.91
C ALA A 602 -15.97 2.30 22.39
N THR A 603 -16.58 3.32 22.98
CA THR A 603 -16.89 3.38 24.41
C THR A 603 -18.37 3.70 24.62
N PRO A 604 -19.28 2.71 24.46
CA PRO A 604 -20.71 2.92 24.67
C PRO A 604 -21.01 3.48 26.07
N GLY A 605 -21.82 4.56 26.12
CA GLY A 605 -22.17 5.23 27.38
C GLY A 605 -21.16 6.27 27.88
N ILE A 606 -20.11 6.57 27.11
CA ILE A 606 -19.19 7.67 27.42
C ILE A 606 -19.94 9.00 27.61
N THR A 607 -19.65 9.71 28.69
CA THR A 607 -20.29 11.00 29.01
C THR A 607 -19.70 12.13 28.18
N GLN A 608 -20.47 13.20 27.97
CA GLN A 608 -20.00 14.39 27.23
C GLN A 608 -18.69 14.98 27.80
N ALA A 609 -18.55 14.99 29.14
CA ALA A 609 -17.34 15.46 29.81
C ALA A 609 -16.12 14.58 29.49
N GLN A 610 -16.31 13.25 29.45
CA GLN A 610 -15.25 12.31 29.06
C GLN A 610 -14.89 12.43 27.58
N VAL A 611 -15.88 12.65 26.69
CA VAL A 611 -15.60 12.92 25.27
C VAL A 611 -14.75 14.18 25.11
N ARG A 612 -15.14 15.29 25.76
CA ARG A 612 -14.36 16.54 25.73
C ARG A 612 -12.94 16.34 26.25
N ALA A 613 -12.78 15.63 27.36
CA ALA A 613 -11.47 15.35 27.94
C ALA A 613 -10.59 14.50 27.00
N ALA A 614 -11.17 13.49 26.35
CA ALA A 614 -10.47 12.64 25.41
C ALA A 614 -10.06 13.38 24.13
N LEU A 615 -10.95 14.21 23.58
CA LEU A 615 -10.62 15.08 22.43
C LEU A 615 -9.49 16.05 22.79
N ALA A 616 -9.57 16.73 23.94
CA ALA A 616 -8.53 17.65 24.39
C ALA A 616 -7.18 16.95 24.64
N ALA A 617 -7.19 15.77 25.26
CA ALA A 617 -5.96 15.00 25.50
C ALA A 617 -5.30 14.47 24.21
N SER A 618 -6.06 14.36 23.13
CA SER A 618 -5.56 13.94 21.82
C SER A 618 -4.94 15.07 21.00
N ALA A 619 -5.23 16.32 21.37
CA ALA A 619 -5.02 17.45 20.50
C ALA A 619 -3.53 17.78 20.32
N GLN A 620 -3.14 18.08 19.08
CA GLN A 620 -1.85 18.68 18.76
C GLN A 620 -1.96 20.18 18.95
N ASP A 621 -1.30 20.70 19.98
CA ASP A 621 -1.15 22.13 20.20
C ASP A 621 -0.26 22.72 19.08
N ILE A 622 -0.81 23.66 18.33
CA ILE A 622 -0.23 24.25 17.12
C ILE A 622 0.06 25.74 17.27
N GLU A 623 -0.21 26.30 18.44
CA GLU A 623 0.07 27.70 18.76
C GLU A 623 0.89 27.77 20.07
N THR A 624 0.47 28.58 21.04
CA THR A 624 1.20 28.73 22.28
C THR A 624 0.68 27.76 23.32
N ALA A 625 1.58 26.88 23.81
CA ALA A 625 1.34 25.93 24.92
C ALA A 625 0.11 26.25 25.80
N GLY A 626 -1.04 25.60 25.54
CA GLY A 626 -2.26 25.83 26.28
C GLY A 626 -3.54 25.76 25.44
N VAL A 627 -4.53 26.57 25.83
CA VAL A 627 -5.76 26.74 25.06
C VAL A 627 -5.69 28.11 24.41
N ASP A 628 -5.66 28.13 23.10
CA ASP A 628 -5.47 29.32 22.31
C ASP A 628 -6.78 29.89 21.78
N ARG A 629 -6.69 31.14 21.38
CA ARG A 629 -7.81 31.92 20.85
C ARG A 629 -8.23 31.50 19.44
N ASP A 630 -7.28 30.99 18.64
CA ASP A 630 -7.52 30.68 17.22
C ASP A 630 -7.65 29.17 17.02
N SER A 631 -6.83 28.37 17.72
CA SER A 631 -6.83 26.90 17.60
C SER A 631 -7.63 26.15 18.68
N GLY A 632 -8.10 26.82 19.73
CA GLY A 632 -8.69 26.14 20.90
C GLY A 632 -7.63 25.29 21.62
N VAL A 633 -7.95 24.03 21.95
CA VAL A 633 -6.96 23.10 22.51
C VAL A 633 -6.01 22.51 21.46
N GLY A 634 -6.14 22.89 20.19
CA GLY A 634 -5.35 22.38 19.07
C GLY A 634 -6.10 21.36 18.19
N ILE A 635 -5.34 20.67 17.33
CA ILE A 635 -5.87 19.74 16.33
C ILE A 635 -6.19 18.39 16.98
N ILE A 636 -7.47 18.02 17.10
CA ILE A 636 -7.86 16.73 17.69
C ILE A 636 -7.38 15.56 16.85
N MET A 637 -6.96 14.45 17.47
CA MET A 637 -6.43 13.27 16.75
C MET A 637 -7.25 12.02 17.09
N ALA A 638 -7.79 11.34 16.08
CA ALA A 638 -8.74 10.24 16.27
C ALA A 638 -8.16 9.13 17.15
N GLN A 639 -6.99 8.60 16.79
CA GLN A 639 -6.35 7.51 17.54
C GLN A 639 -6.04 7.91 18.98
N GLY A 640 -5.49 9.12 19.18
CA GLY A 640 -5.18 9.65 20.52
C GLY A 640 -6.44 9.82 21.37
N ALA A 641 -7.55 10.26 20.76
CA ALA A 641 -8.81 10.45 21.47
C ALA A 641 -9.40 9.10 21.93
N LEU A 642 -9.31 8.05 21.11
CA LEU A 642 -9.75 6.72 21.52
C LEU A 642 -8.89 6.17 22.66
N VAL A 643 -7.56 6.32 22.61
CA VAL A 643 -6.66 5.97 23.73
C VAL A 643 -7.08 6.72 25.01
N ALA A 644 -7.26 8.04 24.92
CA ALA A 644 -7.61 8.88 26.06
C ALA A 644 -9.00 8.58 26.63
N SER A 645 -9.92 8.04 25.81
CA SER A 645 -11.25 7.60 26.25
C SER A 645 -11.21 6.30 27.08
N GLY A 646 -10.08 5.59 27.10
CA GLY A 646 -9.94 4.27 27.71
C GLY A 646 -10.36 3.11 26.81
N ALA A 647 -10.53 3.34 25.50
CA ALA A 647 -10.78 2.27 24.55
C ALA A 647 -9.60 1.29 24.53
N VAL A 648 -9.89 -0.01 24.46
CA VAL A 648 -8.86 -1.05 24.42
C VAL A 648 -8.44 -1.27 22.97
N GLY A 649 -7.22 -0.87 22.63
CA GLY A 649 -6.67 -1.02 21.29
C GLY A 649 -5.70 -2.19 21.17
N THR A 650 -5.59 -2.73 19.97
CA THR A 650 -4.70 -3.85 19.64
C THR A 650 -3.48 -3.38 18.83
N ALA A 651 -2.64 -4.32 18.43
CA ALA A 651 -1.75 -4.12 17.30
C ALA A 651 -2.58 -4.05 16.01
N PHE A 652 -2.13 -3.24 15.06
CA PHE A 652 -2.76 -3.09 13.75
C PHE A 652 -1.65 -2.96 12.70
N LEU A 653 -1.48 -4.01 11.91
CA LEU A 653 -0.44 -4.05 10.88
C LEU A 653 -1.00 -3.48 9.58
N SER A 654 -0.22 -2.61 8.93
CA SER A 654 -0.51 -2.04 7.62
C SER A 654 0.73 -2.17 6.73
N PRO A 655 0.58 -2.36 5.40
CA PRO A 655 1.72 -2.36 4.51
C PRO A 655 2.42 -0.99 4.52
N GLY A 656 3.75 -1.01 4.50
CA GLY A 656 4.63 0.14 4.34
C GLY A 656 5.34 0.09 2.98
N ASP A 657 6.66 0.19 2.99
CA ASP A 657 7.48 0.06 1.79
C ASP A 657 7.44 -1.32 1.15
N ILE A 658 7.14 -1.38 -0.15
CA ILE A 658 7.12 -2.61 -0.94
C ILE A 658 8.12 -2.48 -2.09
N THR A 659 9.06 -3.40 -2.14
CA THR A 659 10.13 -3.43 -3.12
C THR A 659 10.15 -4.79 -3.81
N ALA A 660 10.00 -4.79 -5.13
CA ALA A 660 10.27 -5.94 -5.97
C ALA A 660 11.62 -5.72 -6.66
N THR A 661 12.55 -6.64 -6.47
CA THR A 661 13.89 -6.61 -7.08
C THR A 661 14.05 -7.85 -7.94
N GLU A 662 14.49 -7.68 -9.19
CA GLU A 662 14.73 -8.79 -10.12
C GLU A 662 15.52 -9.93 -9.48
N ASN A 663 15.01 -11.16 -9.62
CA ASN A 663 15.64 -12.39 -9.16
C ASN A 663 14.84 -13.64 -9.61
N PRO A 664 15.26 -14.33 -10.69
CA PRO A 664 16.26 -13.91 -11.67
C PRO A 664 15.70 -12.83 -12.62
N GLY A 665 16.54 -12.03 -13.25
CA GLY A 665 16.14 -11.02 -14.24
C GLY A 665 17.34 -10.56 -15.05
N ASN A 666 17.13 -9.66 -16.00
CA ASN A 666 18.19 -9.22 -16.90
C ASN A 666 19.08 -8.10 -16.31
N GLY A 667 18.74 -7.60 -15.11
CA GLY A 667 19.53 -6.61 -14.38
C GLY A 667 19.23 -5.16 -14.76
N ASN A 668 18.14 -4.90 -15.49
CA ASN A 668 17.68 -3.55 -15.83
C ASN A 668 16.88 -2.87 -14.70
N GLY A 669 16.68 -3.56 -13.57
CA GLY A 669 15.95 -3.06 -12.41
C GLY A 669 14.42 -3.12 -12.55
N VAL A 670 13.90 -3.71 -13.61
CA VAL A 670 12.47 -3.80 -13.95
C VAL A 670 12.08 -5.26 -14.08
N VAL A 671 11.03 -5.70 -13.38
CA VAL A 671 10.55 -7.09 -13.47
C VAL A 671 9.67 -7.24 -14.71
N ASN A 672 10.22 -7.77 -15.81
CA ASN A 672 9.55 -7.93 -17.10
C ASN A 672 8.86 -9.29 -17.24
N ALA A 673 8.18 -9.47 -18.38
CA ALA A 673 7.64 -10.78 -18.74
C ALA A 673 8.76 -11.83 -18.84
N GLY A 674 8.53 -13.02 -18.27
CA GLY A 674 9.49 -14.11 -18.17
C GLY A 674 10.50 -14.02 -17.04
N GLU A 675 10.56 -12.89 -16.32
CA GLU A 675 11.50 -12.69 -15.21
C GLU A 675 10.89 -13.06 -13.85
N GLY A 676 11.73 -13.12 -12.82
CA GLY A 676 11.33 -13.29 -11.43
C GLY A 676 11.75 -12.12 -10.56
N ALA A 677 11.22 -12.07 -9.34
CA ALA A 677 11.57 -11.03 -8.38
C ALA A 677 11.52 -11.50 -6.92
N ARG A 678 12.42 -10.93 -6.12
CA ARG A 678 12.37 -10.88 -4.66
C ARG A 678 11.47 -9.73 -4.24
N LEU A 679 10.42 -10.07 -3.51
CA LEU A 679 9.45 -9.14 -2.98
C LEU A 679 9.67 -8.97 -1.46
N ALA A 680 10.19 -7.80 -1.12
CA ALA A 680 10.31 -7.29 0.23
C ALA A 680 9.08 -6.42 0.55
N VAL A 681 8.37 -6.75 1.62
CA VAL A 681 7.18 -6.03 2.07
C VAL A 681 7.41 -5.59 3.51
N GLN A 682 7.50 -4.27 3.73
CA GLN A 682 7.51 -3.68 5.06
C GLN A 682 6.10 -3.72 5.64
N LEU A 683 6.01 -4.06 6.92
CA LEU A 683 4.82 -3.91 7.74
C LEU A 683 5.09 -2.81 8.77
N LYS A 684 4.11 -1.93 8.95
CA LYS A 684 4.09 -0.92 10.02
C LYS A 684 3.03 -1.32 11.03
N ASN A 685 3.37 -1.29 12.32
CA ASN A 685 2.41 -1.45 13.38
C ASN A 685 1.86 -0.08 13.79
N LEU A 686 0.70 0.26 13.25
CA LEU A 686 -0.03 1.48 13.53
C LEU A 686 -0.85 1.37 14.83
N GLY A 687 -0.90 0.19 15.45
CA GLY A 687 -1.65 -0.06 16.68
C GLY A 687 -0.95 0.40 17.96
N VAL A 688 -1.64 0.22 19.09
CA VAL A 688 -1.16 0.62 20.44
C VAL A 688 -0.56 -0.55 21.24
N SER A 689 -0.68 -1.78 20.74
CA SER A 689 -0.04 -2.98 21.31
C SER A 689 1.03 -3.54 20.37
N SER A 690 1.95 -4.38 20.88
CA SER A 690 2.95 -5.05 20.05
C SER A 690 2.34 -6.19 19.22
N ALA A 691 2.73 -6.29 17.95
CA ALA A 691 2.48 -7.46 17.12
C ALA A 691 3.63 -8.46 17.29
N ASN A 692 3.33 -9.69 17.71
CA ASN A 692 4.33 -10.73 17.94
C ASN A 692 4.08 -11.98 17.10
N ALA A 693 5.15 -12.74 16.82
CA ALA A 693 5.10 -13.98 16.03
C ALA A 693 4.46 -13.76 14.65
N ILE A 694 4.90 -12.70 13.96
CA ILE A 694 4.33 -12.26 12.70
C ILE A 694 4.81 -13.18 11.55
N SER A 695 3.87 -13.72 10.77
CA SER A 695 4.16 -14.50 9.57
C SER A 695 3.13 -14.21 8.48
N ALA A 696 3.58 -13.97 7.25
CA ALA A 696 2.74 -13.66 6.11
C ALA A 696 2.78 -14.77 5.05
N THR A 697 1.68 -14.99 4.35
CA THR A 697 1.62 -15.79 3.12
C THR A 697 1.19 -14.90 1.97
N LEU A 698 1.64 -15.18 0.75
CA LEU A 698 1.37 -14.35 -0.42
C LEU A 698 0.60 -15.14 -1.48
N THR A 699 -0.41 -14.51 -2.06
CA THR A 699 -1.15 -15.02 -3.22
C THR A 699 -1.25 -13.94 -4.29
N SER A 700 -1.49 -14.32 -5.54
CA SER A 700 -1.78 -13.37 -6.61
C SER A 700 -3.05 -13.79 -7.34
N SER A 701 -3.90 -12.82 -7.63
CA SER A 701 -5.08 -13.01 -8.48
C SER A 701 -4.78 -12.72 -9.96
N THR A 702 -3.56 -12.26 -10.28
CA THR A 702 -3.21 -11.87 -11.65
C THR A 702 -2.75 -13.11 -12.43
N PRO A 703 -3.42 -13.45 -13.56
CA PRO A 703 -2.97 -14.52 -14.43
C PRO A 703 -1.52 -14.31 -14.87
N GLY A 704 -0.73 -15.38 -14.91
CA GLY A 704 0.69 -15.33 -15.28
C GLY A 704 1.63 -14.93 -14.15
N ILE A 705 1.15 -14.65 -12.95
CA ILE A 705 2.00 -14.48 -11.75
C ILE A 705 2.04 -15.79 -10.96
N PHE A 706 3.25 -16.31 -10.73
CA PHE A 706 3.45 -17.54 -9.97
C PHE A 706 4.30 -17.26 -8.73
N ILE A 707 3.76 -17.48 -7.53
CA ILE A 707 4.52 -17.40 -6.28
C ILE A 707 5.35 -18.69 -6.16
N THR A 708 6.68 -18.56 -6.14
CA THR A 708 7.58 -19.73 -6.22
C THR A 708 8.02 -20.21 -4.84
N ARG A 709 8.50 -19.35 -3.94
CA ARG A 709 8.86 -19.64 -2.51
C ARG A 709 9.04 -18.34 -1.70
N PRO A 710 9.11 -18.38 -0.36
CA PRO A 710 8.58 -19.42 0.51
C PRO A 710 7.05 -19.36 0.58
N ALA A 711 6.40 -20.44 1.05
CA ALA A 711 4.94 -20.46 1.25
C ALA A 711 4.49 -19.47 2.33
N ALA A 712 5.35 -19.24 3.33
CA ALA A 712 5.16 -18.24 4.37
C ALA A 712 6.49 -17.53 4.66
N SER A 713 6.43 -16.25 5.01
CA SER A 713 7.58 -15.42 5.34
C SER A 713 7.45 -14.81 6.75
N PRO A 714 8.45 -14.99 7.63
CA PRO A 714 8.41 -14.44 8.98
C PRO A 714 8.87 -12.99 9.05
N TYR A 715 8.42 -12.29 10.10
CA TYR A 715 8.85 -10.93 10.47
C TYR A 715 9.32 -10.92 11.92
N GLY A 716 10.16 -9.94 12.27
CA GLY A 716 10.44 -9.62 13.67
C GLY A 716 9.19 -9.10 14.40
N ASN A 717 9.19 -9.15 15.74
CA ASN A 717 8.13 -8.54 16.53
C ASN A 717 8.13 -7.02 16.32
N LEU A 718 6.95 -6.42 16.15
CA LEU A 718 6.79 -4.99 15.92
C LEU A 718 6.13 -4.34 17.13
N ALA A 719 6.86 -3.49 17.84
CA ALA A 719 6.31 -2.64 18.90
C ALA A 719 5.29 -1.64 18.32
N SER A 720 4.51 -0.97 19.17
CA SER A 720 3.63 0.12 18.73
C SER A 720 4.45 1.22 18.05
N GLY A 721 4.02 1.65 16.86
CA GLY A 721 4.75 2.60 16.02
C GLY A 721 5.99 2.04 15.33
N GLY A 722 6.33 0.75 15.54
CA GLY A 722 7.46 0.10 14.90
C GLY A 722 7.14 -0.42 13.49
N ASP A 723 8.18 -0.63 12.69
CA ASP A 723 8.09 -1.21 11.36
C ASP A 723 9.15 -2.28 11.13
N GLY A 724 8.95 -3.12 10.11
CA GLY A 724 9.92 -4.13 9.73
C GLY A 724 9.59 -4.83 8.42
N VAL A 725 10.60 -5.34 7.75
CA VAL A 725 10.50 -6.07 6.48
C VAL A 725 10.55 -7.57 6.75
N ASN A 726 9.91 -8.37 5.88
CA ASN A 726 10.00 -9.81 5.95
C ASN A 726 11.45 -10.30 5.94
N SER A 727 11.80 -11.18 6.89
CA SER A 727 13.16 -11.70 7.03
C SER A 727 13.57 -12.64 5.89
N VAL A 728 12.58 -13.22 5.18
CA VAL A 728 12.79 -14.03 3.98
C VAL A 728 11.91 -13.47 2.85
N PRO A 729 12.48 -12.76 1.85
CA PRO A 729 11.69 -12.20 0.74
C PRO A 729 10.81 -13.24 0.05
N PHE A 730 9.60 -12.85 -0.37
CA PHE A 730 8.81 -13.69 -1.26
C PHE A 730 9.46 -13.70 -2.64
N LEU A 731 9.33 -14.80 -3.36
CA LEU A 731 9.76 -14.96 -4.74
C LEU A 731 8.52 -15.16 -5.60
N PHE A 732 8.44 -14.42 -6.71
CA PHE A 732 7.43 -14.65 -7.74
C PHE A 732 8.08 -14.61 -9.12
N THR A 733 7.45 -15.25 -10.11
CA THR A 733 7.79 -15.14 -11.52
C THR A 733 6.63 -14.58 -12.31
N VAL A 734 6.97 -13.94 -13.42
CA VAL A 734 6.05 -13.42 -14.42
C VAL A 734 6.10 -14.32 -15.64
N ALA A 735 4.95 -14.78 -16.14
CA ALA A 735 4.88 -15.57 -17.36
C ALA A 735 5.48 -14.81 -18.55
N SER A 736 6.13 -15.52 -19.46
CA SER A 736 6.78 -14.91 -20.64
C SER A 736 5.80 -14.29 -21.64
N ASP A 737 4.52 -14.69 -21.57
CA ASP A 737 3.43 -14.13 -22.36
C ASP A 737 2.61 -13.07 -21.59
N ALA A 738 3.08 -12.65 -20.40
CA ALA A 738 2.37 -11.68 -19.60
C ALA A 738 2.41 -10.28 -20.25
N PRO A 739 1.29 -9.54 -20.28
CA PRO A 739 1.16 -8.29 -21.04
C PRO A 739 1.97 -7.12 -20.46
N CYS A 740 2.87 -6.49 -21.22
CA CYS A 740 3.68 -5.35 -20.76
C CYS A 740 2.99 -3.97 -21.02
N PRO A 741 2.98 -3.01 -20.07
CA PRO A 741 3.28 -3.12 -18.65
C PRO A 741 2.00 -3.52 -17.91
N TYR A 742 2.10 -4.27 -16.82
CA TYR A 742 0.92 -4.59 -16.03
C TYR A 742 1.21 -4.61 -14.53
N PHE A 743 0.17 -4.31 -13.76
CA PHE A 743 0.22 -4.38 -12.31
C PHE A 743 -0.19 -5.77 -11.85
N ALA A 744 0.77 -6.51 -11.33
CA ALA A 744 0.55 -7.78 -10.65
C ALA A 744 -0.13 -7.50 -9.30
N LYS A 745 -1.35 -8.01 -9.11
CA LYS A 745 -2.14 -7.86 -7.88
C LYS A 745 -1.77 -8.99 -6.93
N PHE A 746 -1.38 -8.63 -5.71
CA PHE A 746 -1.07 -9.56 -4.65
C PHE A 746 -2.02 -9.39 -3.48
N SER A 747 -2.36 -10.50 -2.85
CA SER A 747 -3.05 -10.53 -1.56
C SER A 747 -2.17 -11.25 -0.56
N MET A 748 -1.78 -10.53 0.49
CA MET A 748 -0.93 -11.01 1.56
C MET A 748 -1.76 -11.26 2.81
N ASN A 749 -1.72 -12.48 3.32
CA ASN A 749 -2.41 -12.86 4.54
C ASN A 749 -1.41 -12.94 5.69
N VAL A 750 -1.55 -12.07 6.70
CA VAL A 750 -0.61 -11.90 7.80
C VAL A 750 -1.21 -12.45 9.09
N THR A 751 -0.53 -13.41 9.69
CA THR A 751 -0.83 -13.96 11.02
C THR A 751 0.08 -13.33 12.05
N TYR A 752 -0.47 -12.94 13.19
CA TYR A 752 0.28 -12.40 14.33
C TYR A 752 -0.56 -12.50 15.60
N SER A 753 0.06 -12.27 16.75
CA SER A 753 -0.60 -12.10 18.05
C SER A 753 -0.55 -10.65 18.48
N GLY A 754 -1.51 -10.24 19.31
CA GLY A 754 -1.65 -8.86 19.79
C GLY A 754 -2.68 -8.03 19.02
N GLY A 755 -3.34 -8.58 17.99
CA GLY A 755 -4.45 -7.97 17.26
C GLY A 755 -5.23 -8.95 16.37
N PRO A 756 -6.15 -8.47 15.51
CA PRO A 756 -6.95 -9.32 14.63
C PRO A 756 -6.06 -10.10 13.68
N SER A 757 -6.24 -11.42 13.69
CA SER A 757 -5.46 -12.36 12.90
C SER A 757 -6.38 -13.47 12.38
N PRO A 758 -6.27 -13.85 11.10
CA PRO A 758 -5.33 -13.30 10.12
C PRO A 758 -5.80 -11.97 9.52
N ALA A 759 -4.87 -11.08 9.17
CA ALA A 759 -5.13 -9.81 8.50
C ALA A 759 -4.75 -9.90 7.01
N THR A 760 -5.68 -9.54 6.12
CA THR A 760 -5.43 -9.55 4.67
C THR A 760 -5.08 -8.15 4.18
N MET A 761 -4.04 -8.07 3.35
CA MET A 761 -3.50 -6.83 2.80
C MET A 761 -3.32 -7.01 1.30
N ASP A 762 -4.00 -6.19 0.52
CA ASP A 762 -3.87 -6.20 -0.93
C ASP A 762 -2.94 -5.08 -1.39
N PHE A 763 -2.05 -5.40 -2.34
CA PHE A 763 -1.17 -4.43 -2.97
C PHE A 763 -0.87 -4.84 -4.41
N GLN A 764 -0.25 -3.94 -5.15
CA GLN A 764 0.14 -4.21 -6.53
C GLN A 764 1.64 -4.08 -6.67
N VAL A 765 2.25 -4.78 -7.63
CA VAL A 765 3.65 -4.58 -8.02
C VAL A 765 3.65 -4.35 -9.51
N GLN A 766 4.30 -3.28 -9.94
CA GLN A 766 4.47 -3.01 -11.36
C GLN A 766 5.43 -4.04 -11.97
N THR A 767 5.01 -4.62 -13.09
CA THR A 767 5.85 -5.44 -13.96
C THR A 767 5.92 -4.78 -15.34
N GLY A 768 7.10 -4.81 -15.95
CA GLY A 768 7.43 -3.96 -17.08
C GLY A 768 7.78 -2.51 -16.69
N PRO A 769 8.18 -1.68 -17.65
CA PRO A 769 8.69 -0.34 -17.43
C PRO A 769 7.69 0.57 -16.73
N GLY A 770 8.23 1.48 -15.90
CA GLY A 770 7.54 2.60 -15.28
C GLY A 770 6.80 3.50 -16.27
N PRO A 771 5.91 4.39 -15.79
CA PRO A 771 5.38 5.45 -16.63
C PRO A 771 6.53 6.31 -17.17
N TYR A 772 6.43 6.72 -18.43
CA TYR A 772 7.39 7.62 -19.04
C TYR A 772 7.13 9.04 -18.55
N VAL A 773 8.09 9.60 -17.80
CA VAL A 773 7.99 10.93 -17.20
C VAL A 773 8.93 11.88 -17.91
N ILE A 774 8.38 12.93 -18.49
CA ILE A 774 9.13 14.04 -19.07
C ILE A 774 8.96 15.24 -18.16
N LEU A 775 10.07 15.84 -17.73
CA LEU A 775 10.07 17.11 -17.02
C LEU A 775 10.86 18.11 -17.86
N THR A 776 10.18 19.10 -18.43
CA THR A 776 10.81 20.10 -19.30
C THR A 776 10.11 21.46 -19.20
N THR A 777 10.70 22.48 -19.84
CA THR A 777 10.11 23.80 -19.97
C THR A 777 9.66 24.01 -21.40
N MET A 778 8.48 24.61 -21.60
CA MET A 778 7.94 24.96 -22.92
C MET A 778 8.68 26.20 -23.51
N ASP A 779 9.95 26.06 -23.88
CA ASP A 779 10.86 27.19 -24.19
C ASP A 779 11.39 27.25 -25.65
N ALA A 780 10.77 26.48 -26.54
CA ALA A 780 11.10 26.26 -27.94
C ALA A 780 12.39 25.45 -28.16
N THR A 781 12.91 24.84 -27.09
CA THR A 781 13.96 23.83 -27.17
C THR A 781 13.31 22.46 -27.11
N ALA A 782 13.57 21.63 -28.12
CA ALA A 782 13.11 20.25 -28.08
C ALA A 782 13.78 19.54 -26.89
N PRO A 783 13.01 18.91 -25.99
CA PRO A 783 13.59 18.12 -24.91
C PRO A 783 14.40 16.94 -25.46
N PRO A 784 15.37 16.41 -24.69
CA PRO A 784 16.20 15.30 -25.14
C PRO A 784 15.33 14.06 -25.44
N SER A 785 15.57 13.44 -26.60
CA SER A 785 14.98 12.16 -26.96
C SER A 785 15.56 11.04 -26.10
N SER A 786 14.79 9.97 -25.92
CA SER A 786 15.25 8.74 -25.26
C SER A 786 14.84 7.52 -26.10
N ASP A 787 15.20 6.32 -25.64
CA ASP A 787 14.76 5.10 -26.30
C ASP A 787 13.23 5.01 -26.36
N GLY A 788 12.69 4.82 -27.57
CA GLY A 788 11.24 4.79 -27.81
C GLY A 788 10.52 6.14 -27.79
N VAL A 789 11.20 7.25 -27.50
CA VAL A 789 10.59 8.59 -27.46
C VAL A 789 11.39 9.60 -28.26
N ALA A 790 10.84 10.01 -29.41
CA ALA A 790 11.36 11.12 -30.19
C ALA A 790 10.61 12.40 -29.82
N ALA A 791 11.35 13.47 -29.54
CA ALA A 791 10.78 14.78 -29.23
C ALA A 791 11.05 15.78 -30.36
N SER A 792 10.09 16.67 -30.59
CA SER A 792 10.18 17.78 -31.54
C SER A 792 9.41 18.97 -30.97
N THR A 793 9.76 20.19 -31.37
CA THR A 793 9.05 21.40 -30.95
C THR A 793 8.77 22.27 -32.17
N GLY A 794 7.78 23.15 -32.10
CA GLY A 794 7.44 24.04 -33.20
C GLY A 794 6.35 25.04 -32.87
N VAL A 795 5.79 25.66 -33.91
CA VAL A 795 4.72 26.68 -33.79
C VAL A 795 3.51 26.23 -34.60
N LEU A 796 2.33 26.24 -34.00
CA LEU A 796 1.03 26.12 -34.65
C LEU A 796 0.50 27.50 -34.99
N GLY A 797 -0.12 27.65 -36.17
CA GLY A 797 -0.79 28.88 -36.59
C GLY A 797 -2.26 28.99 -36.14
N VAL A 798 -2.77 27.94 -35.49
CA VAL A 798 -4.15 27.79 -35.00
C VAL A 798 -4.12 27.00 -33.68
N ARG A 799 -5.23 27.02 -32.93
CA ARG A 799 -5.34 26.38 -31.60
C ARG A 799 -6.50 25.41 -31.54
N HIS A 800 -6.37 24.34 -30.76
CA HIS A 800 -7.45 23.39 -30.47
C HIS A 800 -8.67 24.03 -29.78
N PHE A 801 -9.86 23.62 -30.22
CA PHE A 801 -11.12 23.86 -29.49
C PHE A 801 -11.22 22.96 -28.25
N ARG A 802 -11.84 23.46 -27.18
CA ARG A 802 -11.97 22.79 -25.88
C ARG A 802 -13.45 22.62 -25.56
N ASP A 803 -13.96 21.43 -25.82
CA ASP A 803 -15.37 21.08 -25.64
C ASP A 803 -15.74 20.75 -24.18
N GLY A 804 -14.77 20.76 -23.26
CA GLY A 804 -14.98 20.47 -21.84
C GLY A 804 -15.07 18.98 -21.51
N ILE A 805 -14.93 18.09 -22.50
CA ILE A 805 -15.08 16.64 -22.32
C ILE A 805 -13.71 15.99 -22.49
N ALA A 806 -13.16 15.40 -21.43
CA ALA A 806 -11.91 14.65 -21.53
C ALA A 806 -12.14 13.26 -22.16
N SER A 807 -11.15 12.77 -22.89
CA SER A 807 -11.19 11.42 -23.48
C SER A 807 -10.96 10.35 -22.41
N VAL A 808 -11.66 9.23 -22.50
CA VAL A 808 -11.45 8.05 -21.67
C VAL A 808 -11.30 6.81 -22.55
N CYS A 809 -10.53 5.82 -22.09
CA CYS A 809 -10.32 4.58 -22.86
C CYS A 809 -11.63 3.82 -23.06
N GLY A 810 -11.79 3.17 -24.21
CA GLY A 810 -13.04 2.53 -24.62
C GLY A 810 -14.16 3.49 -25.07
N ALA A 811 -13.99 4.81 -24.85
CA ALA A 811 -14.88 5.85 -25.40
C ALA A 811 -14.04 6.94 -26.11
N PRO A 812 -13.38 6.61 -27.23
CA PRO A 812 -12.51 7.54 -27.94
C PRO A 812 -13.30 8.72 -28.51
N LYS A 813 -12.70 9.91 -28.53
CA LYS A 813 -13.25 11.05 -29.28
C LYS A 813 -13.25 10.73 -30.78
N ALA A 814 -14.42 10.36 -31.29
CA ALA A 814 -14.58 9.93 -32.68
C ALA A 814 -14.36 11.08 -33.70
N THR A 815 -14.51 12.34 -33.27
CA THR A 815 -14.41 13.54 -34.12
C THR A 815 -13.53 14.60 -33.47
N PHE A 816 -12.66 15.20 -34.28
CA PHE A 816 -11.86 16.35 -33.88
C PHE A 816 -12.76 17.54 -33.47
N PRO A 817 -12.57 18.14 -32.29
CA PRO A 817 -13.47 19.19 -31.77
C PRO A 817 -13.39 20.53 -32.51
N GLY A 818 -12.43 20.70 -33.43
CA GLY A 818 -12.25 21.90 -34.24
C GLY A 818 -11.10 22.78 -33.77
N THR A 819 -10.87 23.89 -34.46
CA THR A 819 -9.85 24.90 -34.11
C THR A 819 -10.49 26.26 -33.84
N THR A 820 -9.81 27.08 -33.04
CA THR A 820 -10.15 28.49 -32.79
C THR A 820 -9.25 29.45 -33.57
N ASN A 821 -9.47 30.77 -33.41
CA ASN A 821 -8.80 31.85 -34.15
C ASN A 821 -7.27 31.69 -34.34
N PRO A 822 -6.70 32.26 -35.42
CA PRO A 822 -5.27 32.20 -35.70
C PRO A 822 -4.41 32.78 -34.57
N GLY A 823 -3.30 32.12 -34.28
CA GLY A 823 -2.33 32.54 -33.26
C GLY A 823 -1.06 31.69 -33.35
N ASN A 824 0.09 32.25 -32.98
CA ASN A 824 1.35 31.52 -32.93
C ASN A 824 1.47 30.83 -31.56
N HIS A 825 1.19 29.52 -31.53
CA HIS A 825 1.21 28.71 -30.32
C HIS A 825 2.38 27.74 -30.36
N GLN A 826 3.23 27.75 -29.34
CA GLN A 826 4.31 26.78 -29.26
C GLN A 826 3.75 25.41 -28.87
N TYR A 827 4.31 24.36 -29.46
CA TYR A 827 4.06 22.99 -29.05
C TYR A 827 5.36 22.23 -28.84
N ASP A 828 5.34 21.29 -27.90
CA ASP A 828 6.29 20.18 -27.83
C ASP A 828 5.53 18.91 -28.14
N ASN A 829 6.05 18.14 -29.09
CA ASN A 829 5.48 16.88 -29.55
C ASN A 829 6.39 15.72 -29.21
N TYR A 830 5.81 14.68 -28.62
CA TYR A 830 6.47 13.46 -28.19
C TYR A 830 5.90 12.29 -28.98
N ALA A 831 6.69 11.74 -29.90
CA ALA A 831 6.36 10.52 -30.61
C ALA A 831 6.87 9.31 -29.83
N PHE A 832 5.94 8.46 -29.43
CA PHE A 832 6.16 7.22 -28.70
C PHE A 832 6.09 6.03 -29.65
N SER A 833 7.05 5.13 -29.51
CA SER A 833 7.09 3.85 -30.22
C SER A 833 6.94 2.72 -29.20
N THR A 834 5.86 1.94 -29.37
CA THR A 834 5.65 0.69 -28.64
C THR A 834 6.31 -0.47 -29.36
N CYS A 835 6.65 -1.52 -28.62
CA CYS A 835 7.35 -2.69 -29.15
C CYS A 835 6.38 -3.76 -29.72
N GLY A 836 6.92 -4.72 -30.47
CA GLY A 836 6.15 -5.80 -31.10
C GLY A 836 5.35 -6.68 -30.14
N GLU A 837 5.76 -6.78 -28.87
CA GLU A 837 5.11 -7.61 -27.84
C GLU A 837 4.10 -6.84 -26.99
N SER A 838 3.89 -5.55 -27.27
CA SER A 838 2.87 -4.76 -26.58
C SER A 838 1.49 -5.33 -26.86
N VAL A 839 0.65 -5.47 -25.85
CA VAL A 839 -0.77 -5.83 -26.03
C VAL A 839 -1.62 -4.57 -26.19
N ALA A 840 -2.87 -4.75 -26.63
CA ALA A 840 -3.83 -3.66 -26.63
C ALA A 840 -4.02 -3.12 -25.20
N SER A 841 -3.85 -1.82 -25.04
CA SER A 841 -3.76 -1.15 -23.74
C SER A 841 -4.35 0.25 -23.78
N CYS A 842 -4.68 0.74 -22.59
CA CYS A 842 -5.17 2.08 -22.36
C CYS A 842 -4.00 2.97 -21.92
N ALA A 843 -3.50 3.81 -22.83
CA ALA A 843 -2.50 4.80 -22.48
C ALA A 843 -3.17 5.95 -21.71
N THR A 844 -2.68 6.25 -20.52
CA THR A 844 -3.13 7.42 -19.74
C THR A 844 -2.07 8.51 -19.82
N VAL A 845 -2.51 9.72 -20.16
CA VAL A 845 -1.67 10.90 -20.20
C VAL A 845 -2.05 11.81 -19.03
N LEU A 846 -1.06 12.23 -18.24
CA LEU A 846 -1.19 13.24 -17.19
C LEU A 846 -0.24 14.39 -17.50
N LEU A 847 -0.78 15.60 -17.59
CA LEU A 847 -0.02 16.83 -17.77
C LEU A 847 -0.13 17.67 -16.50
N GLU A 848 1.00 18.08 -15.96
CA GLU A 848 1.13 18.96 -14.80
C GLU A 848 2.01 20.16 -15.16
N ALA A 849 1.55 21.39 -14.98
CA ALA A 849 2.22 22.62 -15.39
C ALA A 849 2.22 23.65 -14.23
N VAL A 850 3.33 24.35 -14.03
CA VAL A 850 3.59 25.09 -12.78
C VAL A 850 3.12 26.55 -12.81
N ASN A 851 3.16 27.21 -13.97
CA ASN A 851 2.99 28.66 -14.05
C ASN A 851 1.96 29.17 -15.06
N SER A 852 1.50 28.32 -15.99
CA SER A 852 0.44 28.64 -16.92
C SER A 852 -0.32 27.38 -17.31
N ASN A 853 -1.56 27.56 -17.75
CA ASN A 853 -2.34 26.47 -18.33
C ASN A 853 -1.67 26.02 -19.62
N LEU A 854 -1.56 24.71 -19.80
CA LEU A 854 -1.14 24.06 -21.04
C LEU A 854 -2.26 23.15 -21.55
N PHE A 855 -2.23 22.81 -22.83
CA PHE A 855 -3.14 21.84 -23.44
C PHE A 855 -2.37 20.59 -23.86
N SER A 856 -3.02 19.43 -23.87
CA SER A 856 -2.44 18.24 -24.48
C SER A 856 -3.46 17.41 -25.26
N ALA A 857 -3.00 16.84 -26.37
CA ALA A 857 -3.75 15.98 -27.26
C ALA A 857 -2.88 14.83 -27.78
N ALA A 858 -3.51 13.72 -28.14
CA ALA A 858 -2.85 12.53 -28.66
C ALA A 858 -3.29 12.16 -30.08
N TYR A 859 -2.33 11.65 -30.86
CA TYR A 859 -2.44 11.36 -32.28
C TYR A 859 -1.90 9.96 -32.61
N ARG A 860 -2.47 9.30 -33.63
CA ARG A 860 -2.00 7.99 -34.13
C ARG A 860 -2.07 7.88 -35.66
N PRO A 861 -0.97 7.49 -36.35
CA PRO A 861 0.31 7.08 -35.77
C PRO A 861 1.22 8.25 -35.35
N SER A 862 0.95 9.47 -35.84
CA SER A 862 1.82 10.64 -35.62
C SER A 862 1.04 11.95 -35.61
N PHE A 863 1.60 12.96 -34.96
CA PHE A 863 1.13 14.34 -35.00
C PHE A 863 1.41 15.00 -36.36
N ASN A 864 0.45 15.76 -36.88
CA ASN A 864 0.62 16.57 -38.10
C ASN A 864 0.30 18.05 -37.80
N PRO A 865 1.31 18.93 -37.66
CA PRO A 865 1.08 20.34 -37.33
C PRO A 865 0.42 21.15 -38.46
N ALA A 866 0.40 20.64 -39.70
CA ALA A 866 -0.29 21.29 -40.81
C ALA A 866 -1.79 20.96 -40.88
N ASP A 867 -2.23 19.88 -40.23
CA ASP A 867 -3.62 19.44 -40.15
C ASP A 867 -3.86 18.73 -38.82
N LEU A 868 -4.32 19.48 -37.82
CA LEU A 868 -4.59 18.99 -36.47
C LEU A 868 -5.74 17.96 -36.41
N SER A 869 -6.57 17.87 -37.44
CA SER A 869 -7.62 16.85 -37.51
C SER A 869 -7.08 15.50 -37.96
N ALA A 870 -5.97 15.49 -38.70
CA ALA A 870 -5.31 14.28 -39.15
C ALA A 870 -4.77 13.50 -37.95
N ASN A 871 -5.06 12.21 -37.90
CA ASN A 871 -4.57 11.27 -36.89
C ASN A 871 -5.02 11.55 -35.44
N TYR A 872 -5.84 12.59 -35.19
CA TYR A 872 -6.34 12.91 -33.85
C TYR A 872 -7.11 11.72 -33.24
N LYS A 873 -6.95 11.51 -31.92
CA LYS A 873 -7.56 10.39 -31.20
C LYS A 873 -8.14 10.75 -29.83
N ALA A 874 -7.46 11.59 -29.06
CA ALA A 874 -7.84 11.89 -27.69
C ALA A 874 -7.27 13.24 -27.25
N ASP A 875 -7.94 13.89 -26.30
CA ASP A 875 -7.44 15.08 -25.60
C ASP A 875 -8.02 15.22 -24.18
N ALA A 876 -7.51 16.21 -23.47
CA ALA A 876 -7.89 16.56 -22.10
C ALA A 876 -9.23 17.33 -21.96
N GLY A 877 -9.90 17.71 -23.05
CA GLY A 877 -11.15 18.50 -23.06
C GLY A 877 -11.02 19.97 -22.64
N ALA A 878 -9.97 20.32 -21.89
CA ALA A 878 -9.68 21.66 -21.40
C ALA A 878 -8.17 21.87 -21.20
N SER A 879 -7.72 23.12 -21.06
CA SER A 879 -6.39 23.38 -20.50
C SER A 879 -6.46 23.70 -19.04
N SER A 880 -5.43 23.27 -18.32
CA SER A 880 -5.27 23.49 -16.90
C SER A 880 -3.79 23.43 -16.56
N THR A 881 -3.48 23.69 -15.29
CA THR A 881 -2.23 23.31 -14.68
C THR A 881 -2.16 21.81 -14.41
N VAL A 882 -3.28 21.09 -14.25
CA VAL A 882 -3.30 19.62 -14.12
C VAL A 882 -4.49 19.03 -14.89
N ARG A 883 -4.23 18.06 -15.78
CA ARG A 883 -5.28 17.28 -16.48
C ARG A 883 -4.82 15.87 -16.82
N THR A 884 -5.79 14.96 -16.91
CA THR A 884 -5.60 13.59 -17.37
C THR A 884 -6.62 13.20 -18.44
N TYR A 885 -6.24 12.30 -19.35
CA TYR A 885 -7.12 11.67 -20.33
C TYR A 885 -6.56 10.31 -20.78
N GLY A 886 -7.44 9.47 -21.36
CA GLY A 886 -7.11 8.15 -21.87
C GLY A 886 -7.09 8.05 -23.40
N LEU A 887 -6.26 7.14 -23.93
CA LEU A 887 -6.11 6.80 -25.35
C LEU A 887 -6.01 5.28 -25.53
N ASP A 888 -6.80 4.71 -26.44
CA ASP A 888 -6.66 3.30 -26.82
C ASP A 888 -5.47 3.08 -27.78
N VAL A 889 -4.52 2.24 -27.34
CA VAL A 889 -3.34 1.80 -28.09
C VAL A 889 -3.48 0.30 -28.37
N PRO A 890 -3.68 -0.14 -29.62
CA PRO A 890 -3.71 -1.54 -30.03
C PRO A 890 -2.41 -2.27 -29.71
N GLY A 891 -2.47 -3.60 -29.71
CA GLY A 891 -1.28 -4.43 -29.57
C GLY A 891 -0.37 -4.40 -30.81
N GLY A 892 0.83 -4.96 -30.65
CA GLY A 892 1.91 -4.92 -31.61
C GLY A 892 2.68 -3.61 -31.59
N ALA A 893 3.66 -3.50 -32.48
CA ALA A 893 4.44 -2.28 -32.64
C ALA A 893 3.55 -1.15 -33.18
N GLN A 894 3.15 -0.24 -32.30
CA GLN A 894 2.37 0.96 -32.60
C GLN A 894 3.19 2.23 -32.37
N ASN A 895 2.96 3.22 -33.22
CA ASN A 895 3.39 4.59 -32.97
C ASN A 895 2.19 5.44 -32.55
N PHE A 896 2.42 6.35 -31.62
CA PHE A 896 1.48 7.41 -31.28
C PHE A 896 2.25 8.65 -30.86
N ALA A 897 1.61 9.81 -30.88
CA ALA A 897 2.22 11.04 -30.43
C ALA A 897 1.35 11.74 -29.38
N VAL A 898 1.98 12.38 -28.40
CA VAL A 898 1.33 13.30 -27.47
C VAL A 898 1.95 14.67 -27.68
N THR A 899 1.10 15.64 -27.94
CA THR A 899 1.50 17.03 -28.15
C THR A 899 1.05 17.86 -26.96
N VAL A 900 1.97 18.63 -26.38
CA VAL A 900 1.71 19.63 -25.35
C VAL A 900 1.79 21.00 -26.01
N GLU A 901 0.77 21.81 -25.84
CA GLU A 901 0.63 23.11 -26.48
C GLU A 901 0.49 24.22 -25.43
N ASP A 902 1.07 25.37 -25.72
CA ASP A 902 0.80 26.56 -24.95
C ASP A 902 -0.63 27.09 -25.22
N VAL A 903 -1.09 27.94 -24.30
CA VAL A 903 -2.40 28.59 -24.37
C VAL A 903 -2.29 30.08 -24.70
N PRO A 904 -1.26 30.82 -24.24
CA PRO A 904 -1.01 32.20 -24.66
C PRO A 904 -0.61 32.30 -26.14
N THR A 905 -0.65 33.51 -26.72
CA THR A 905 -0.24 33.79 -28.11
C THR A 905 1.28 34.04 -28.26
N THR A 906 2.08 33.66 -27.27
CA THR A 906 3.54 33.88 -27.18
C THR A 906 4.19 32.69 -26.47
N ILE A 907 5.44 32.37 -26.82
CA ILE A 907 6.29 31.33 -26.18
C ILE A 907 6.15 31.37 -24.65
N SER A 908 5.74 30.24 -24.07
CA SER A 908 5.40 30.12 -22.65
C SER A 908 6.48 29.37 -21.87
N ASN A 909 7.37 30.07 -21.12
CA ASN A 909 8.42 29.47 -20.26
C ASN A 909 7.91 28.68 -19.04
N THR A 910 6.95 27.79 -19.24
CA THR A 910 6.28 27.02 -18.20
C THR A 910 6.94 25.67 -18.07
N LEU A 911 7.45 25.40 -16.87
CA LEU A 911 7.85 24.06 -16.45
C LEU A 911 6.62 23.18 -16.41
N TYR A 912 6.69 22.03 -17.07
CA TYR A 912 5.67 21.01 -17.02
C TYR A 912 6.25 19.61 -16.90
N ARG A 913 5.48 18.73 -16.29
CA ARG A 913 5.67 17.29 -16.23
C ARG A 913 4.61 16.64 -17.11
N LEU A 914 5.04 15.89 -18.11
CA LEU A 914 4.18 15.01 -18.91
C LEU A 914 4.45 13.57 -18.50
N THR A 915 3.43 12.88 -18.00
CA THR A 915 3.49 11.47 -17.63
C THR A 915 2.63 10.67 -18.59
N VAL A 916 3.24 9.73 -19.32
CA VAL A 916 2.52 8.76 -20.17
C VAL A 916 2.67 7.38 -19.55
N SER A 917 1.55 6.71 -19.34
CA SER A 917 1.50 5.43 -18.62
C SER A 917 0.57 4.44 -19.31
N GLY A 918 0.69 3.15 -18.97
CA GLY A 918 -0.19 2.11 -19.50
C GLY A 918 0.26 1.49 -20.82
N THR A 919 1.42 1.86 -21.37
CA THR A 919 1.99 1.28 -22.60
C THR A 919 3.49 1.03 -22.44
N CYS A 920 4.02 -0.01 -23.10
CA CYS A 920 5.45 -0.30 -23.12
C CYS A 920 6.12 0.48 -24.24
N ILE A 921 6.98 1.42 -23.86
CA ILE A 921 7.65 2.39 -24.74
C ILE A 921 9.15 2.07 -24.78
N GLY A 922 9.71 2.00 -25.98
CA GLY A 922 11.15 1.76 -26.17
C GLY A 922 11.54 0.29 -26.31
N SER A 923 12.80 0.07 -26.66
CA SER A 923 13.36 -1.26 -26.90
C SER A 923 13.75 -1.98 -25.61
N ALA A 924 14.22 -1.24 -24.59
CA ALA A 924 14.56 -1.80 -23.28
C ALA A 924 13.32 -2.31 -22.49
N ALA A 925 12.15 -1.72 -22.76
CA ALA A 925 10.87 -2.13 -22.20
C ALA A 925 10.41 -3.53 -22.61
N CYS A 926 11.03 -4.09 -23.66
CA CYS A 926 10.63 -5.34 -24.29
C CYS A 926 11.86 -6.17 -24.65
N ALA A 927 12.85 -6.19 -23.75
CA ALA A 927 13.93 -7.15 -23.83
C ALA A 927 13.32 -8.56 -23.89
N THR A 928 13.84 -9.40 -24.78
CA THR A 928 13.37 -10.78 -24.93
C THR A 928 13.35 -11.45 -23.56
N PRO A 929 12.19 -11.96 -23.10
CA PRO A 929 12.07 -12.65 -21.82
C PRO A 929 13.20 -13.66 -21.63
N ASN A 930 13.92 -13.60 -20.50
CA ASN A 930 14.87 -14.65 -20.16
C ASN A 930 14.10 -15.85 -19.62
N HIS A 931 13.93 -16.88 -20.44
CA HIS A 931 13.27 -18.11 -20.05
C HIS A 931 14.14 -18.85 -19.03
N VAL A 932 13.50 -19.40 -17.98
CA VAL A 932 14.21 -20.26 -17.04
C VAL A 932 14.64 -21.53 -17.79
N PRO A 933 15.91 -21.97 -17.68
CA PRO A 933 16.36 -23.17 -18.36
C PRO A 933 15.59 -24.39 -17.84
N VAL A 934 15.45 -25.44 -18.64
CA VAL A 934 14.80 -26.70 -18.27
C VAL A 934 15.85 -27.70 -17.80
N ALA A 935 15.92 -27.94 -16.50
CA ALA A 935 16.71 -29.02 -15.91
C ALA A 935 16.02 -30.36 -16.19
N LYS A 936 16.71 -31.23 -16.93
CA LYS A 936 16.23 -32.57 -17.25
C LYS A 936 17.23 -33.57 -16.68
N ALA A 937 16.78 -34.34 -15.68
CA ALA A 937 17.60 -35.37 -15.06
C ALA A 937 17.16 -36.77 -15.49
N LYS A 938 18.11 -37.70 -15.54
CA LYS A 938 17.86 -39.13 -15.69
C LYS A 938 18.54 -39.92 -14.58
N ASP A 939 18.03 -41.11 -14.32
CA ASP A 939 18.74 -42.12 -13.56
C ASP A 939 19.87 -42.72 -14.41
N VAL A 940 21.03 -42.93 -13.81
CA VAL A 940 22.24 -43.42 -14.50
C VAL A 940 22.84 -44.59 -13.74
N THR A 941 23.10 -45.68 -14.46
CA THR A 941 23.87 -46.83 -13.95
C THR A 941 25.23 -46.87 -14.62
N VAL A 942 26.30 -46.92 -13.82
CA VAL A 942 27.70 -46.96 -14.29
C VAL A 942 28.52 -48.00 -13.54
N SER A 943 29.51 -48.59 -14.21
CA SER A 943 30.42 -49.56 -13.61
C SER A 943 31.45 -48.87 -12.71
N ALA A 944 31.76 -49.49 -11.58
CA ALA A 944 32.76 -49.01 -10.64
C ALA A 944 34.18 -49.06 -11.23
N ASN A 945 35.02 -48.06 -10.92
CA ASN A 945 36.44 -48.08 -11.27
C ASN A 945 37.27 -48.88 -10.24
N SER A 946 38.60 -48.86 -10.38
CA SER A 946 39.54 -49.54 -9.48
C SER A 946 39.53 -49.03 -8.03
N THR A 947 38.80 -47.95 -7.73
CA THR A 947 38.59 -47.42 -6.36
C THR A 947 37.13 -47.53 -5.92
N CYS A 948 36.31 -48.32 -6.60
CA CYS A 948 34.91 -48.64 -6.23
C CYS A 948 33.98 -47.44 -6.22
N SER A 949 34.23 -46.59 -7.20
CA SER A 949 33.48 -45.38 -7.41
C SER A 949 33.35 -45.11 -8.90
N ALA A 950 32.39 -44.28 -9.31
CA ALA A 950 32.27 -43.88 -10.70
C ALA A 950 31.85 -42.42 -10.80
N ASN A 951 32.37 -41.73 -11.82
CA ASN A 951 31.82 -40.45 -12.23
C ASN A 951 30.63 -40.70 -13.15
N ALA A 952 29.53 -40.00 -12.91
CA ALA A 952 28.35 -40.03 -13.76
C ALA A 952 27.76 -38.62 -13.82
N SER A 953 27.15 -38.26 -14.95
CA SER A 953 26.31 -37.06 -15.07
C SER A 953 24.86 -37.49 -15.13
N ILE A 954 24.01 -36.95 -14.25
CA ILE A 954 22.56 -37.18 -14.30
C ILE A 954 21.85 -36.27 -15.30
N ASP A 955 22.58 -35.37 -15.99
CA ASP A 955 22.00 -34.51 -17.00
C ASP A 955 21.49 -35.31 -18.21
N ASP A 956 20.25 -35.04 -18.62
CA ASP A 956 19.54 -35.70 -19.72
C ASP A 956 19.15 -34.73 -20.83
N GLY A 957 20.09 -33.85 -21.17
CA GLY A 957 19.90 -32.83 -22.18
C GLY A 957 19.09 -31.66 -21.64
N SER A 958 19.52 -31.10 -20.50
CA SER A 958 19.02 -29.81 -20.05
C SER A 958 19.20 -28.77 -21.15
N SER A 959 18.21 -27.90 -21.30
CA SER A 959 18.14 -26.97 -22.43
C SER A 959 17.60 -25.63 -21.99
N ASP A 960 17.89 -24.61 -22.76
CA ASP A 960 17.34 -23.28 -22.58
C ASP A 960 16.57 -22.87 -23.85
N ALA A 961 15.41 -22.23 -23.67
CA ALA A 961 14.55 -21.85 -24.78
C ALA A 961 15.13 -20.67 -25.58
N ASP A 962 15.94 -19.82 -24.94
CA ASP A 962 16.62 -18.69 -25.58
C ASP A 962 17.94 -19.10 -26.24
N GLY A 963 18.39 -20.34 -26.00
CA GLY A 963 19.67 -20.85 -26.48
C GLY A 963 20.85 -20.31 -25.69
N ASP A 964 20.62 -19.79 -24.47
CA ASP A 964 21.68 -19.27 -23.62
C ASP A 964 22.65 -20.37 -23.17
N LEU A 965 23.88 -19.96 -22.86
CA LEU A 965 24.89 -20.88 -22.35
C LEU A 965 24.50 -21.35 -20.93
N LEU A 966 24.46 -22.66 -20.75
CA LEU A 966 24.11 -23.29 -19.47
C LEU A 966 25.34 -23.63 -18.62
N THR A 967 25.26 -23.32 -17.34
CA THR A 967 26.11 -23.83 -16.27
C THR A 967 25.37 -24.96 -15.54
N ILE A 968 25.87 -26.18 -15.65
CA ILE A 968 25.25 -27.37 -15.07
C ILE A 968 26.11 -27.86 -13.89
N THR A 969 25.48 -27.99 -12.72
CA THR A 969 26.13 -28.51 -11.51
C THR A 969 25.27 -29.61 -10.89
N GLN A 970 25.90 -30.55 -10.18
CA GLN A 970 25.21 -31.65 -9.52
C GLN A 970 25.73 -31.85 -8.09
N SER A 971 24.83 -32.09 -7.14
CA SER A 971 25.16 -32.24 -5.71
C SER A 971 24.53 -33.52 -5.13
N PRO A 972 25.31 -34.39 -4.45
CA PRO A 972 26.76 -34.29 -4.26
C PRO A 972 27.53 -34.44 -5.57
N ALA A 973 28.67 -33.76 -5.69
CA ALA A 973 29.57 -33.92 -6.83
C ALA A 973 30.23 -35.30 -6.77
N GLY A 974 30.32 -35.99 -7.91
CA GLY A 974 31.02 -37.28 -8.02
C GLY A 974 32.52 -37.16 -7.72
N PRO A 975 33.23 -38.29 -7.57
CA PRO A 975 32.79 -39.65 -7.89
C PRO A 975 31.84 -40.26 -6.84
N TYR A 976 30.89 -41.07 -7.32
CA TYR A 976 29.87 -41.73 -6.49
C TYR A 976 30.37 -43.09 -5.99
N PRO A 977 30.09 -43.47 -4.73
CA PRO A 977 30.46 -44.79 -4.21
C PRO A 977 29.54 -45.89 -4.76
N LEU A 978 29.94 -47.14 -4.57
CA LEU A 978 29.12 -48.33 -4.87
C LEU A 978 27.70 -48.22 -4.28
N GLY A 979 26.68 -48.57 -5.06
CA GLY A 979 25.26 -48.45 -4.70
C GLY A 979 24.58 -47.22 -5.30
N THR A 980 23.39 -46.88 -4.79
CA THR A 980 22.55 -45.80 -5.32
C THR A 980 22.72 -44.51 -4.51
N THR A 981 23.11 -43.43 -5.18
CA THR A 981 23.21 -42.07 -4.63
C THR A 981 22.13 -41.18 -5.25
N ALA A 982 21.33 -40.48 -4.44
CA ALA A 982 20.42 -39.44 -4.93
C ALA A 982 21.20 -38.15 -5.22
N VAL A 983 20.97 -37.55 -6.39
CA VAL A 983 21.72 -36.38 -6.87
C VAL A 983 20.75 -35.30 -7.35
N LEU A 984 21.00 -34.06 -6.95
CA LEU A 984 20.27 -32.87 -7.39
C LEU A 984 21.05 -32.19 -8.51
N LEU A 985 20.46 -32.10 -9.71
CA LEU A 985 20.95 -31.31 -10.84
C LEU A 985 20.46 -29.87 -10.67
N THR A 986 21.37 -28.90 -10.78
CA THR A 986 21.05 -27.46 -10.86
C THR A 986 21.60 -26.92 -12.17
N VAL A 987 20.72 -26.37 -12.99
CA VAL A 987 21.03 -25.79 -14.30
C VAL A 987 20.78 -24.30 -14.21
N THR A 988 21.79 -23.49 -14.53
CA THR A 988 21.72 -22.02 -14.51
C THR A 988 22.11 -21.48 -15.87
N ASP A 989 21.32 -20.59 -16.45
CA ASP A 989 21.67 -19.92 -17.72
C ASP A 989 22.70 -18.78 -17.51
N ALA A 990 23.13 -18.16 -18.61
CA ALA A 990 24.10 -17.06 -18.60
C ALA A 990 23.55 -15.76 -17.98
N LYS A 991 22.22 -15.61 -17.89
CA LYS A 991 21.54 -14.45 -17.29
C LYS A 991 21.13 -14.69 -15.83
N GLY A 992 21.45 -15.87 -15.29
CA GLY A 992 21.30 -16.22 -13.88
C GLY A 992 19.98 -16.91 -13.51
N ALA A 993 19.08 -17.23 -14.44
CA ALA A 993 17.91 -18.05 -14.12
C ALA A 993 18.30 -19.52 -13.96
N ALA A 994 17.63 -20.23 -13.05
CA ALA A 994 18.00 -21.60 -12.72
C ALA A 994 16.80 -22.51 -12.46
N SER A 995 16.95 -23.78 -12.82
CA SER A 995 16.02 -24.85 -12.49
C SER A 995 16.74 -26.07 -11.93
N GLN A 996 15.97 -26.96 -11.31
CA GLN A 996 16.49 -28.14 -10.64
C GLN A 996 15.70 -29.40 -11.01
N ALA A 997 16.39 -30.52 -11.10
CA ALA A 997 15.81 -31.85 -11.30
C ALA A 997 16.60 -32.87 -10.48
N THR A 998 15.93 -33.93 -10.03
CA THR A 998 16.58 -35.01 -9.27
C THR A 998 16.71 -36.26 -10.11
N GLY A 999 17.85 -36.94 -10.00
CA GLY A 999 18.08 -38.26 -10.55
C GLY A 999 18.90 -39.10 -9.57
N THR A 1000 19.05 -40.38 -9.86
CA THR A 1000 19.87 -41.31 -9.07
C THR A 1000 21.07 -41.81 -9.88
N VAL A 1001 22.23 -41.89 -9.24
CA VAL A 1001 23.41 -42.58 -9.79
C VAL A 1001 23.55 -43.91 -9.08
N THR A 1002 23.49 -45.01 -9.83
CA THR A 1002 23.73 -46.36 -9.32
C THR A 1002 25.08 -46.85 -9.83
N VAL A 1003 26.05 -46.99 -8.92
CA VAL A 1003 27.36 -47.56 -9.24
C VAL A 1003 27.35 -49.06 -8.95
N VAL A 1004 27.56 -49.88 -9.98
CA VAL A 1004 27.58 -51.35 -9.89
C VAL A 1004 28.98 -51.88 -10.09
N ASP A 1005 29.31 -52.98 -9.42
CA ASP A 1005 30.56 -53.71 -9.66
C ASP A 1005 30.27 -54.88 -10.60
N ASP A 1006 30.82 -54.80 -11.82
CA ASP A 1006 30.71 -55.80 -12.88
C ASP A 1006 32.05 -56.47 -13.21
N THR A 1007 33.09 -56.22 -12.41
CA THR A 1007 34.41 -56.79 -12.64
C THR A 1007 34.50 -58.14 -11.94
N ALA A 1008 34.76 -59.21 -12.68
CA ALA A 1008 34.95 -60.53 -12.09
C ALA A 1008 36.26 -60.59 -11.27
N PRO A 1009 36.30 -61.33 -10.15
CA PRO A 1009 37.45 -61.39 -9.27
C PRO A 1009 38.67 -62.00 -9.99
N ALA A 1010 39.87 -61.52 -9.68
CA ALA A 1010 41.11 -62.12 -10.17
C ALA A 1010 41.51 -63.31 -9.28
N ILE A 1011 41.41 -64.53 -9.82
CA ILE A 1011 41.77 -65.77 -9.13
C ILE A 1011 43.14 -66.28 -9.59
N THR A 1012 44.02 -66.59 -8.62
CA THR A 1012 45.31 -67.26 -8.84
C THR A 1012 45.24 -68.68 -8.30
N CYS A 1013 45.45 -69.66 -9.17
CA CYS A 1013 45.46 -71.06 -8.77
C CYS A 1013 46.72 -71.45 -8.00
N PHE A 1014 46.61 -72.54 -7.23
CA PHE A 1014 47.79 -73.22 -6.69
C PHE A 1014 48.60 -73.88 -7.80
N ALA A 1015 49.91 -74.03 -7.59
CA ALA A 1015 50.79 -74.74 -8.51
C ALA A 1015 50.46 -76.24 -8.56
N PRO A 1016 50.70 -76.93 -9.69
CA PRO A 1016 50.55 -78.38 -9.77
C PRO A 1016 51.34 -79.10 -8.67
N ILE A 1017 50.71 -80.08 -8.01
CA ILE A 1017 51.31 -80.83 -6.91
C ILE A 1017 51.66 -82.23 -7.40
N VAL A 1018 52.88 -82.71 -7.08
CA VAL A 1018 53.29 -84.10 -7.32
C VAL A 1018 53.64 -84.73 -5.98
N VAL A 1019 53.00 -85.84 -5.65
CA VAL A 1019 53.24 -86.60 -4.42
C VAL A 1019 53.41 -88.08 -4.73
N ASN A 1020 54.18 -88.79 -3.91
CA ASN A 1020 54.30 -90.25 -4.03
C ASN A 1020 53.18 -90.92 -3.22
N VAL A 1021 52.79 -92.12 -3.63
CA VAL A 1021 51.86 -92.97 -2.86
C VAL A 1021 52.35 -93.17 -1.42
N VAL A 1022 51.41 -93.30 -0.49
CA VAL A 1022 51.74 -93.71 0.88
C VAL A 1022 52.12 -95.20 0.86
N PRO A 1023 53.25 -95.62 1.49
CA PRO A 1023 53.73 -97.00 1.42
C PRO A 1023 52.64 -98.04 1.75
N GLY A 1024 52.54 -99.09 0.93
CA GLY A 1024 51.51 -100.12 1.08
C GLY A 1024 50.09 -99.73 0.65
N THR A 1025 49.90 -98.53 0.06
CA THR A 1025 48.62 -98.08 -0.52
C THR A 1025 48.83 -97.52 -1.93
N CYS A 1026 47.75 -97.25 -2.68
CA CYS A 1026 47.81 -96.59 -3.99
C CYS A 1026 47.23 -95.18 -4.00
N GLN A 1027 47.30 -94.49 -2.86
CA GLN A 1027 46.76 -93.14 -2.68
C GLN A 1027 47.75 -92.22 -1.96
N ALA A 1028 47.59 -90.91 -2.15
CA ALA A 1028 48.34 -89.89 -1.41
C ALA A 1028 47.47 -88.68 -1.07
N PRO A 1029 47.59 -88.09 0.14
CA PRO A 1029 46.92 -86.83 0.46
C PRO A 1029 47.62 -85.64 -0.22
N ALA A 1030 46.85 -84.64 -0.66
CA ALA A 1030 47.39 -83.37 -1.15
C ALA A 1030 46.66 -82.16 -0.56
N THR A 1031 47.44 -81.17 -0.11
CA THR A 1031 46.94 -79.89 0.40
C THR A 1031 47.30 -78.76 -0.56
N PHE A 1032 46.30 -77.96 -0.92
CA PHE A 1032 46.41 -76.83 -1.84
C PHE A 1032 45.52 -75.66 -1.39
N ALA A 1033 45.84 -74.44 -1.84
CA ALA A 1033 45.03 -73.24 -1.59
C ALA A 1033 45.11 -72.29 -2.79
N ALA A 1034 43.97 -71.86 -3.31
CA ALA A 1034 43.89 -70.79 -4.31
C ALA A 1034 43.60 -69.45 -3.62
N THR A 1035 44.11 -68.36 -4.18
CA THR A 1035 43.85 -66.99 -3.68
C THR A 1035 43.09 -66.19 -4.71
N ALA A 1036 42.13 -65.38 -4.28
CA ALA A 1036 41.40 -64.47 -5.16
C ALA A 1036 41.39 -63.06 -4.56
N THR A 1037 41.43 -62.05 -5.44
CA THR A 1037 41.30 -60.64 -5.07
C THR A 1037 40.42 -59.92 -6.07
N ASP A 1038 39.62 -58.99 -5.59
CA ASP A 1038 38.73 -58.17 -6.39
C ASP A 1038 38.98 -56.68 -6.11
N ASN A 1039 38.71 -55.81 -7.09
CA ASN A 1039 38.93 -54.37 -6.93
C ASN A 1039 37.99 -53.74 -5.88
N CYS A 1040 36.79 -54.30 -5.65
CA CYS A 1040 35.80 -53.76 -4.74
C CYS A 1040 35.44 -54.60 -3.53
N SER A 1041 35.64 -55.90 -3.63
CA SER A 1041 35.45 -56.82 -2.52
C SER A 1041 36.77 -57.16 -1.81
N GLY A 1042 37.92 -56.75 -2.34
CA GLY A 1042 39.23 -57.01 -1.76
C GLY A 1042 39.60 -58.51 -1.79
N PRO A 1043 40.33 -59.05 -0.81
CA PRO A 1043 40.68 -60.47 -0.79
C PRO A 1043 39.45 -61.35 -0.58
N LEU A 1044 39.31 -62.37 -1.44
CA LEU A 1044 38.18 -63.30 -1.49
C LEU A 1044 38.63 -64.73 -1.17
N SER A 1045 37.70 -65.51 -0.61
CA SER A 1045 37.90 -66.95 -0.39
C SER A 1045 37.52 -67.73 -1.65
N ALA A 1046 38.41 -68.62 -2.11
CA ALA A 1046 38.13 -69.52 -3.22
C ALA A 1046 37.68 -70.90 -2.69
N THR A 1047 36.62 -71.45 -3.28
CA THR A 1047 36.14 -72.82 -3.02
C THR A 1047 36.67 -73.78 -4.07
N THR A 1048 37.07 -75.00 -3.69
CA THR A 1048 37.64 -76.00 -4.61
C THR A 1048 36.67 -77.17 -4.89
N SER A 1049 36.75 -77.76 -6.09
CA SER A 1049 35.94 -78.90 -6.52
C SER A 1049 36.24 -80.19 -5.73
N ILE A 1050 37.44 -80.28 -5.15
CA ILE A 1050 37.85 -81.31 -4.21
C ILE A 1050 38.43 -80.59 -2.98
N PRO A 1051 38.01 -80.90 -1.75
CA PRO A 1051 38.54 -80.27 -0.55
C PRO A 1051 40.05 -80.49 -0.40
N SER A 1052 40.78 -79.43 -0.02
CA SER A 1052 42.20 -79.51 0.33
C SER A 1052 42.42 -80.52 1.47
N GLY A 1053 43.39 -81.41 1.33
CA GLY A 1053 43.65 -82.51 2.26
C GLY A 1053 43.00 -83.85 1.91
N SER A 1054 42.27 -83.94 0.78
CA SER A 1054 41.70 -85.20 0.29
C SER A 1054 42.77 -86.20 -0.18
N LEU A 1055 42.43 -87.50 -0.20
CA LEU A 1055 43.24 -88.56 -0.79
C LEU A 1055 43.02 -88.64 -2.30
N PHE A 1056 44.10 -88.79 -3.07
CA PHE A 1056 44.11 -88.91 -4.52
C PHE A 1056 44.67 -90.28 -4.92
N ASP A 1057 44.04 -90.94 -5.89
CA ASP A 1057 44.56 -92.16 -6.51
C ASP A 1057 45.77 -91.88 -7.40
N VAL A 1058 46.59 -92.91 -7.65
CA VAL A 1058 47.69 -92.85 -8.64
C VAL A 1058 47.19 -92.29 -9.99
N GLY A 1059 47.93 -91.32 -10.52
CA GLY A 1059 47.58 -90.61 -11.74
C GLY A 1059 47.37 -89.10 -11.54
N VAL A 1060 46.83 -88.42 -12.55
CA VAL A 1060 46.62 -86.97 -12.56
C VAL A 1060 45.15 -86.66 -12.30
N THR A 1061 44.87 -85.86 -11.26
CA THR A 1061 43.53 -85.37 -10.94
C THR A 1061 43.46 -83.85 -11.11
N ASN A 1062 42.44 -83.37 -11.82
CA ASN A 1062 42.17 -81.93 -11.99
C ASN A 1062 41.33 -81.40 -10.83
N VAL A 1063 41.72 -80.27 -10.26
CA VAL A 1063 41.00 -79.58 -9.18
C VAL A 1063 40.72 -78.15 -9.62
N THR A 1064 39.46 -77.76 -9.62
CA THR A 1064 38.99 -76.42 -10.01
C THR A 1064 38.73 -75.58 -8.77
N ALA A 1065 39.26 -74.36 -8.71
CA ALA A 1065 38.95 -73.37 -7.69
C ALA A 1065 38.05 -72.27 -8.28
N THR A 1066 37.06 -71.81 -7.53
CA THR A 1066 36.11 -70.75 -7.93
C THR A 1066 36.02 -69.70 -6.82
N ALA A 1067 36.03 -68.42 -7.19
CA ALA A 1067 35.79 -67.31 -6.28
C ALA A 1067 34.64 -66.45 -6.80
N THR A 1068 33.82 -65.93 -5.89
CA THR A 1068 32.71 -65.01 -6.17
C THR A 1068 32.88 -63.79 -5.29
N ASP A 1069 32.75 -62.59 -5.87
CA ASP A 1069 32.85 -61.33 -5.15
C ASP A 1069 31.54 -60.96 -4.42
N GLY A 1070 31.51 -59.80 -3.76
CA GLY A 1070 30.34 -59.29 -3.05
C GLY A 1070 29.20 -58.79 -3.95
N ALA A 1071 29.46 -58.56 -5.24
CA ALA A 1071 28.49 -58.16 -6.24
C ALA A 1071 27.91 -59.34 -7.04
N GLY A 1072 28.45 -60.54 -6.85
CA GLY A 1072 28.01 -61.79 -7.47
C GLY A 1072 28.77 -62.16 -8.76
N ASN A 1073 29.82 -61.43 -9.14
CA ASN A 1073 30.66 -61.83 -10.27
C ASN A 1073 31.60 -62.96 -9.85
N SER A 1074 31.90 -63.91 -10.76
CA SER A 1074 32.66 -65.11 -10.43
C SER A 1074 33.76 -65.43 -11.44
N SER A 1075 34.87 -65.96 -10.96
CA SER A 1075 35.95 -66.50 -11.79
C SER A 1075 36.43 -67.86 -11.27
N SER A 1076 37.04 -68.65 -12.15
CA SER A 1076 37.55 -69.98 -11.80
C SER A 1076 38.89 -70.29 -12.47
N CYS A 1077 39.73 -71.07 -11.79
CA CYS A 1077 40.98 -71.61 -12.32
C CYS A 1077 41.07 -73.12 -12.04
N THR A 1078 41.87 -73.87 -12.80
CA THR A 1078 42.08 -75.32 -12.58
C THR A 1078 43.58 -75.62 -12.49
N SER A 1079 43.96 -76.49 -11.55
CA SER A 1079 45.32 -77.01 -11.37
C SER A 1079 45.27 -78.52 -11.11
N THR A 1080 46.42 -79.19 -11.11
CA THR A 1080 46.49 -80.66 -11.05
C THR A 1080 47.21 -81.20 -9.81
N VAL A 1081 46.77 -82.37 -9.35
CA VAL A 1081 47.46 -83.20 -8.36
C VAL A 1081 47.86 -84.51 -9.03
N THR A 1082 49.15 -84.82 -9.05
CA THR A 1082 49.70 -86.05 -9.64
C THR A 1082 50.24 -86.95 -8.54
N VAL A 1083 49.73 -88.19 -8.45
CA VAL A 1083 50.22 -89.20 -7.51
C VAL A 1083 51.05 -90.25 -8.28
N VAL A 1084 52.28 -90.50 -7.82
CA VAL A 1084 53.27 -91.39 -8.48
C VAL A 1084 53.56 -92.63 -7.61
N ASP A 1085 53.59 -93.80 -8.24
CA ASP A 1085 54.00 -95.06 -7.63
C ASP A 1085 55.53 -95.27 -7.72
N ASN A 1086 56.16 -95.65 -6.62
CA ASN A 1086 57.62 -95.78 -6.48
C ASN A 1086 58.07 -97.04 -5.72
N GLU A 1087 57.19 -98.02 -5.47
CA GLU A 1087 57.50 -99.23 -4.72
C GLU A 1087 57.70 -100.43 -5.68
N PRO A 1088 58.82 -101.19 -5.62
CA PRO A 1088 59.06 -102.32 -6.52
C PRO A 1088 58.26 -103.59 -6.18
N PRO A 1089 57.96 -104.45 -7.18
CA PRO A 1089 57.18 -105.66 -6.98
C PRO A 1089 57.95 -106.72 -6.19
N SER A 1090 57.27 -107.49 -5.34
CA SER A 1090 57.90 -108.51 -4.48
C SER A 1090 58.01 -109.91 -5.14
N VAL A 1091 59.11 -110.64 -4.91
CA VAL A 1091 59.31 -112.04 -5.37
C VAL A 1091 59.61 -112.94 -4.18
N THR A 1092 58.89 -114.06 -4.05
CA THR A 1092 58.98 -115.02 -2.94
C THR A 1092 59.06 -116.48 -3.45
N GLY A 1093 59.70 -117.37 -2.70
CA GLY A 1093 59.67 -118.83 -2.96
C GLY A 1093 60.50 -119.34 -4.16
N PHE A 1094 61.49 -118.57 -4.65
CA PHE A 1094 62.31 -118.95 -5.80
C PHE A 1094 63.04 -120.28 -5.60
N SER A 1095 62.78 -121.29 -6.44
CA SER A 1095 63.46 -122.60 -6.42
C SER A 1095 63.46 -123.30 -7.78
N LEU A 1096 64.42 -124.20 -8.01
CA LEU A 1096 64.56 -124.98 -9.25
C LEU A 1096 64.24 -126.46 -9.01
N SER A 1097 63.46 -127.09 -9.90
CA SER A 1097 63.07 -128.50 -9.73
C SER A 1097 64.21 -129.50 -9.95
N LYS A 1098 65.28 -129.08 -10.64
CA LYS A 1098 66.52 -129.84 -10.81
C LYS A 1098 67.70 -128.89 -10.75
N THR A 1099 68.77 -129.33 -10.09
CA THR A 1099 70.04 -128.59 -10.00
C THR A 1099 71.19 -129.35 -10.66
N SER A 1100 70.97 -130.59 -11.09
CA SER A 1100 71.94 -131.36 -11.88
C SER A 1100 71.28 -132.30 -12.90
N LEU A 1101 71.91 -132.46 -14.07
CA LEU A 1101 71.48 -133.36 -15.15
C LEU A 1101 72.57 -134.43 -15.39
N TRP A 1102 72.39 -135.64 -14.86
CA TRP A 1102 73.30 -136.80 -15.02
C TRP A 1102 72.49 -138.11 -15.16
N PRO A 1103 72.94 -139.11 -15.96
CA PRO A 1103 74.13 -139.09 -16.84
C PRO A 1103 73.98 -138.13 -18.04
N PRO A 1104 75.09 -137.74 -18.72
CA PRO A 1104 75.06 -136.83 -19.85
C PRO A 1104 74.49 -137.53 -21.08
N THR A 1105 73.15 -137.61 -21.13
CA THR A 1105 72.37 -138.35 -22.14
C THR A 1105 72.16 -137.56 -23.44
N HIS A 1106 72.71 -136.35 -23.55
CA HIS A 1106 72.55 -135.44 -24.70
C HIS A 1106 71.09 -135.04 -25.02
N SER A 1107 70.15 -135.35 -24.13
CA SER A 1107 68.72 -135.08 -24.29
C SER A 1107 68.28 -133.85 -23.50
N MET A 1108 67.22 -133.19 -23.96
CA MET A 1108 66.61 -132.05 -23.26
C MET A 1108 65.87 -132.52 -22.00
N VAL A 1109 66.13 -131.85 -20.88
CA VAL A 1109 65.51 -132.12 -19.59
C VAL A 1109 64.75 -130.88 -19.12
N ASP A 1110 63.46 -131.05 -18.84
CA ASP A 1110 62.66 -130.00 -18.23
C ASP A 1110 63.15 -129.70 -16.79
N VAL A 1111 63.35 -128.42 -16.53
CA VAL A 1111 63.58 -127.78 -15.23
C VAL A 1111 62.49 -126.72 -15.02
N THR A 1112 61.75 -126.87 -13.94
CA THR A 1112 60.71 -125.93 -13.52
C THR A 1112 61.32 -124.92 -12.54
N VAL A 1113 61.03 -123.64 -12.74
CA VAL A 1113 61.35 -122.51 -11.88
C VAL A 1113 60.09 -122.14 -11.09
N ASN A 1114 60.07 -122.40 -9.79
CA ASN A 1114 58.94 -122.05 -8.93
C ASN A 1114 59.19 -120.68 -8.27
N TYR A 1115 58.23 -119.76 -8.35
CA TYR A 1115 58.22 -118.48 -7.62
C TYR A 1115 56.78 -117.93 -7.50
N GLY A 1116 56.54 -117.09 -6.51
CA GLY A 1116 55.31 -116.29 -6.30
C GLY A 1116 55.64 -114.85 -5.91
N GLY A 1117 54.62 -114.03 -5.63
CA GLY A 1117 54.77 -112.61 -5.27
C GLY A 1117 53.85 -111.69 -6.09
N GLY A 1118 53.75 -110.42 -5.69
CA GLY A 1118 52.82 -109.44 -6.26
C GLY A 1118 53.21 -107.99 -5.94
N ASP A 1119 52.39 -107.06 -6.42
CA ASP A 1119 52.58 -105.60 -6.31
C ASP A 1119 51.33 -104.93 -5.70
N ASN A 1120 51.49 -103.86 -4.92
CA ASN A 1120 50.37 -103.15 -4.28
C ASN A 1120 49.54 -102.31 -5.25
N CYS A 1121 50.14 -101.81 -6.35
CA CYS A 1121 49.46 -100.98 -7.34
C CYS A 1121 49.21 -101.67 -8.69
N ALA A 1122 49.24 -103.01 -8.65
CA ALA A 1122 48.79 -104.00 -9.64
C ALA A 1122 49.65 -104.13 -10.92
N GLY A 1123 49.90 -105.39 -11.29
CA GLY A 1123 50.46 -105.77 -12.59
C GLY A 1123 51.98 -105.90 -12.63
N SER A 1124 52.55 -106.88 -11.90
CA SER A 1124 53.95 -107.27 -12.06
C SER A 1124 54.10 -108.40 -13.08
N ALA A 1125 55.04 -108.25 -14.01
CA ALA A 1125 55.37 -109.26 -15.03
C ALA A 1125 56.80 -109.76 -14.85
N CYS A 1126 56.98 -111.09 -14.84
CA CYS A 1126 58.26 -111.74 -14.60
C CYS A 1126 58.81 -112.45 -15.85
N VAL A 1127 60.08 -112.24 -16.17
CA VAL A 1127 60.78 -112.80 -17.34
C VAL A 1127 61.93 -113.69 -16.89
N LEU A 1128 62.01 -114.92 -17.43
CA LEU A 1128 63.10 -115.87 -17.20
C LEU A 1128 64.08 -115.88 -18.38
N THR A 1129 65.37 -115.89 -18.08
CA THR A 1129 66.46 -115.96 -19.06
C THR A 1129 67.48 -117.01 -18.64
N VAL A 1130 68.17 -117.63 -19.61
CA VAL A 1130 69.20 -118.65 -19.34
C VAL A 1130 70.49 -118.35 -20.07
N SER A 1131 71.60 -118.54 -19.37
CA SER A 1131 72.96 -118.52 -19.92
C SER A 1131 73.71 -119.80 -19.57
N SER A 1132 74.77 -120.11 -20.31
CA SER A 1132 75.63 -121.28 -20.12
C SER A 1132 77.08 -120.85 -20.00
N ASN A 1133 77.88 -121.55 -19.18
CA ASN A 1133 79.33 -121.36 -19.11
C ASN A 1133 80.09 -122.00 -20.30
N GLU A 1134 79.41 -122.82 -21.11
CA GLU A 1134 79.94 -123.44 -22.32
C GLU A 1134 79.19 -122.95 -23.55
N ALA A 1135 79.88 -122.88 -24.70
CA ALA A 1135 79.29 -122.52 -25.99
C ALA A 1135 78.34 -123.60 -26.52
N GLN A 1136 77.39 -123.18 -27.37
CA GLN A 1136 76.27 -124.02 -27.80
C GLN A 1136 76.66 -125.16 -28.78
N ASN A 1137 77.75 -125.04 -29.55
CA ASN A 1137 78.22 -126.07 -30.49
C ASN A 1137 79.74 -126.27 -30.33
N GLY A 1138 80.19 -127.29 -29.59
CA GLY A 1138 81.60 -127.55 -29.28
C GLY A 1138 82.12 -128.89 -29.83
N LEU A 1139 83.43 -129.02 -30.06
CA LEU A 1139 84.08 -130.22 -30.62
C LEU A 1139 83.97 -131.44 -29.67
N GLY A 1140 83.03 -132.35 -29.94
CA GLY A 1140 82.77 -133.61 -29.22
C GLY A 1140 81.69 -134.46 -29.95
N ASP A 1141 81.58 -135.75 -29.64
CA ASP A 1141 80.85 -136.80 -30.37
C ASP A 1141 79.30 -136.75 -30.31
N GLY A 1142 78.71 -135.57 -30.11
CA GLY A 1142 77.25 -135.41 -30.05
C GLY A 1142 76.68 -134.00 -30.29
N ASN A 1143 77.35 -133.13 -31.08
CA ASN A 1143 76.93 -131.76 -31.45
C ASN A 1143 75.42 -131.58 -31.77
N THR A 1144 74.58 -131.35 -30.74
CA THR A 1144 73.11 -131.30 -30.90
C THR A 1144 72.51 -130.03 -30.31
N SER A 1145 72.37 -128.99 -31.13
CA SER A 1145 71.63 -127.77 -30.78
C SER A 1145 70.09 -127.98 -30.82
N PRO A 1146 69.28 -127.25 -30.03
CA PRO A 1146 69.67 -126.29 -29.01
C PRO A 1146 69.91 -126.91 -27.63
N ASP A 1147 70.74 -126.22 -26.85
CA ASP A 1147 71.25 -126.66 -25.55
C ASP A 1147 70.35 -126.21 -24.40
N TRP A 1148 69.55 -125.17 -24.63
CA TRP A 1148 68.45 -124.79 -23.76
C TRP A 1148 67.32 -124.17 -24.57
N GLN A 1149 66.12 -124.24 -24.02
CA GLN A 1149 64.92 -123.60 -24.54
C GLN A 1149 64.08 -123.13 -23.36
N VAL A 1150 63.97 -121.81 -23.19
CA VAL A 1150 63.03 -121.21 -22.22
C VAL A 1150 61.63 -121.36 -22.79
N VAL A 1151 60.74 -122.01 -22.05
CA VAL A 1151 59.35 -122.28 -22.46
C VAL A 1151 58.46 -121.13 -21.99
N ASP A 1152 58.59 -120.76 -20.71
CA ASP A 1152 57.97 -119.59 -20.09
C ASP A 1152 58.78 -119.18 -18.85
N SER A 1153 58.26 -118.26 -18.03
CA SER A 1153 58.98 -117.78 -16.85
C SER A 1153 59.10 -118.83 -15.73
N HIS A 1154 58.35 -119.92 -15.78
CA HIS A 1154 58.35 -121.03 -14.84
C HIS A 1154 58.94 -122.32 -15.42
N HIS A 1155 59.25 -122.40 -16.72
CA HIS A 1155 59.69 -123.65 -17.35
C HIS A 1155 60.84 -123.41 -18.33
N VAL A 1156 61.92 -124.17 -18.17
CA VAL A 1156 63.02 -124.21 -19.14
C VAL A 1156 63.47 -125.65 -19.38
N ARG A 1157 63.76 -125.97 -20.63
CA ARG A 1157 64.42 -127.22 -21.01
C ARG A 1157 65.90 -126.98 -21.15
N LEU A 1158 66.70 -127.81 -20.50
CA LEU A 1158 68.16 -127.74 -20.51
C LEU A 1158 68.71 -129.07 -21.00
N ARG A 1159 69.67 -129.06 -21.91
CA ARG A 1159 70.24 -130.28 -22.47
C ARG A 1159 71.25 -130.88 -21.49
N ALA A 1160 71.10 -132.16 -21.20
CA ALA A 1160 72.04 -132.94 -20.41
C ALA A 1160 73.28 -133.31 -21.25
N GLU A 1161 73.95 -132.31 -21.78
CA GLU A 1161 75.20 -132.45 -22.53
C GLU A 1161 76.28 -131.52 -21.98
N ARG A 1162 77.53 -131.86 -22.29
CA ARG A 1162 78.73 -131.13 -21.86
C ARG A 1162 79.86 -131.38 -22.85
N ALA A 1163 80.83 -130.49 -22.89
CA ALA A 1163 82.07 -130.74 -23.65
C ALA A 1163 82.85 -131.94 -23.07
N GLY A 1164 83.29 -132.85 -23.94
CA GLY A 1164 83.98 -134.11 -23.55
C GLY A 1164 85.27 -133.91 -22.75
N ASN A 1165 85.97 -132.79 -22.98
CA ASN A 1165 87.23 -132.42 -22.30
C ASN A 1165 87.07 -131.28 -21.25
N GLY A 1166 85.84 -130.82 -20.97
CA GLY A 1166 85.56 -129.71 -20.04
C GLY A 1166 85.32 -130.13 -18.58
N SER A 1167 85.05 -129.19 -17.68
CA SER A 1167 84.69 -129.47 -16.26
C SER A 1167 83.20 -129.79 -16.05
N GLY A 1168 82.39 -129.72 -17.11
CA GLY A 1168 80.94 -129.88 -17.07
C GLY A 1168 80.21 -128.55 -17.30
N ARG A 1169 79.00 -128.62 -17.84
CA ARG A 1169 78.20 -127.45 -18.19
C ARG A 1169 77.42 -126.92 -16.99
N VAL A 1170 77.25 -125.61 -16.91
CA VAL A 1170 76.44 -124.91 -15.90
C VAL A 1170 75.52 -123.94 -16.63
N TYR A 1171 74.23 -124.20 -16.52
CA TYR A 1171 73.18 -123.26 -16.91
C TYR A 1171 72.86 -122.34 -15.73
N THR A 1172 72.83 -121.03 -15.95
CA THR A 1172 72.35 -120.03 -14.98
C THR A 1172 71.02 -119.48 -15.45
N LEU A 1173 70.00 -119.55 -14.60
CA LEU A 1173 68.64 -119.10 -14.83
C LEU A 1173 68.41 -117.81 -14.04
N THR A 1174 67.97 -116.73 -14.69
CA THR A 1174 67.71 -115.42 -14.07
C THR A 1174 66.26 -114.99 -14.32
N LEU A 1175 65.52 -114.74 -13.23
CA LEU A 1175 64.14 -114.24 -13.22
C LEU A 1175 64.11 -112.75 -12.85
N THR A 1176 63.48 -111.90 -13.67
CA THR A 1176 63.30 -110.46 -13.40
C THR A 1176 61.81 -110.10 -13.44
N CYS A 1177 61.25 -109.56 -12.34
CA CYS A 1177 59.89 -109.06 -12.24
C CYS A 1177 59.85 -107.52 -12.27
N THR A 1178 58.96 -106.93 -13.07
CA THR A 1178 58.80 -105.47 -13.24
C THR A 1178 57.32 -105.07 -13.10
N ASP A 1179 57.01 -103.97 -12.41
CA ASP A 1179 55.66 -103.41 -12.28
C ASP A 1179 55.31 -102.41 -13.42
N ALA A 1180 54.10 -101.84 -13.38
CA ALA A 1180 53.64 -100.85 -14.36
C ALA A 1180 54.35 -99.48 -14.27
N ALA A 1181 54.87 -99.12 -13.09
CA ALA A 1181 55.66 -97.90 -12.86
C ALA A 1181 57.14 -98.05 -13.30
N GLY A 1182 57.57 -99.28 -13.63
CA GLY A 1182 58.90 -99.61 -14.13
C GLY A 1182 59.89 -100.05 -13.04
N ASN A 1183 59.45 -100.24 -11.79
CA ASN A 1183 60.29 -100.70 -10.69
C ASN A 1183 60.51 -102.22 -10.80
N LYS A 1184 61.68 -102.75 -10.35
CA LYS A 1184 62.14 -104.11 -10.67
C LYS A 1184 62.71 -104.91 -9.48
N THR A 1185 62.49 -106.23 -9.52
CA THR A 1185 63.09 -107.23 -8.60
C THR A 1185 63.69 -108.41 -9.39
N VAL A 1186 64.87 -108.92 -9.00
CA VAL A 1186 65.63 -109.97 -9.74
C VAL A 1186 66.03 -111.14 -8.82
N GLN A 1187 65.96 -112.39 -9.32
CA GLN A 1187 66.38 -113.64 -8.66
C GLN A 1187 67.15 -114.57 -9.62
N THR A 1188 68.08 -115.42 -9.12
CA THR A 1188 68.91 -116.32 -9.95
C THR A 1188 69.09 -117.73 -9.36
N GLY A 1189 69.26 -118.74 -10.22
CA GLY A 1189 69.54 -120.14 -9.85
C GLY A 1189 70.38 -120.89 -10.90
N VAL A 1190 70.98 -122.03 -10.55
CA VAL A 1190 71.92 -122.76 -11.44
C VAL A 1190 71.61 -124.25 -11.57
N VAL A 1191 71.84 -124.82 -12.77
CA VAL A 1191 71.70 -126.25 -13.08
C VAL A 1191 72.97 -126.78 -13.75
N LYS A 1192 73.54 -127.88 -13.28
CA LYS A 1192 74.85 -128.39 -13.74
C LYS A 1192 74.77 -129.74 -14.46
N VAL A 1193 75.53 -129.91 -15.53
CA VAL A 1193 75.82 -131.18 -16.23
C VAL A 1193 77.27 -131.59 -15.92
N PRO A 1194 77.52 -132.33 -14.83
CA PRO A 1194 78.88 -132.61 -14.34
C PRO A 1194 79.67 -133.55 -15.28
N HIS A 1195 81.02 -133.43 -15.28
CA HIS A 1195 81.91 -134.27 -16.11
C HIS A 1195 81.92 -135.74 -15.66
N ASN A 1196 82.02 -135.98 -14.37
CA ASN A 1196 82.12 -137.29 -13.75
C ASN A 1196 81.31 -137.28 -12.44
N GLN A 1197 80.46 -138.30 -12.24
CA GLN A 1197 79.79 -138.60 -10.98
C GLN A 1197 80.14 -140.02 -10.52
#